data_AF-A0A7W0WSL3-F1
#
_entry.id   AF-A0A7W0WSL3-F1
#
_cell.length_a   1.000
_cell.length_b   1.000
_cell.length_c   1.000
_cell.angle_alpha   90.00
_cell.angle_beta   90.00
_cell.angle_gamma   90.00
#
_symmetry.space_group_name_H-M   'P 1'
#
loop_
_entity.id
_entity.type
_entity.pdbx_description
1 polymer ?
#
loop_
_entity_poly.entity_id
_entity_poly.type
_entity_poly.pdbx_seq_one_letter_code
_entity_poly.pdbx_strand_id
1 'polypeptide(L)'
;GNIVDVTRHVERLQTQRRIARGLLPTPRVTGADPELTKRLSDLGTTYRHLGPGEIALVGGESEVLLHVNGELRERVAIDCMPAVQLAIEAADLVGDAHQVERRIGPEARQLALLLVRRVLLARPADTLPVDIRSSLRRAIIAGVLELRDAQVFETLAGTWIDLAAVQAQRELFGNLWCVSTPPPETTPLDERRIVLVLSSQQQALATLHGIPMIEATIELALDAKSRRNKLRPPVPTLGVDVDGVIAKVDLDGDGISAPRGVVCVLAPNAAIHRRLQLSRALHPFDDAPDPCRWPTIATIDDARFTPDRCWENPERDDIYKAAIELLHRASNEALRSVVQPPANALASIRVAPWTYDSVTLLRAGLIQLRGAVWIEGPPIPELSPQIRVIEASGERTFTPLRGLGLAGTIYAHAPKGWDREAILETLAKALHAKLVKEMVLARRKDADLVTAHAAWALALERITPEDAKSIKFECFRPVPIDAAALHTILMSRDPVTVVIPESKYPGYALVDDGSHTARVIKSWLGNRMRAPSQRQRPDTVEPPPPPPVVSHPLQPFVDRLHARIIELGVKVSAWRFVDGREEPLASYEHDVLALAANNRHIIQTAADLSANTAWSADALDAIAAHCITVLNVALAAITDATEARALGKLLS
;
A
#
# COMPACT_ATOMS: atom_id res chain seq x y z
N GLY A 1 -79.12 -36.97 -38.16
CA GLY A 1 -78.57 -37.83 -37.09
C GLY A 1 -77.09 -38.00 -37.37
N ASN A 2 -76.22 -37.63 -36.42
CA ASN A 2 -74.79 -37.82 -36.57
C ASN A 2 -74.46 -39.31 -36.41
N ILE A 3 -73.96 -39.93 -37.47
CA ILE A 3 -73.42 -41.29 -37.45
C ILE A 3 -72.08 -41.20 -36.71
N VAL A 4 -72.01 -41.77 -35.50
CA VAL A 4 -70.77 -41.85 -34.72
C VAL A 4 -70.04 -43.14 -35.13
N ASP A 5 -68.83 -43.00 -35.67
CA ASP A 5 -67.94 -44.12 -35.93
C ASP A 5 -67.48 -44.75 -34.60
N VAL A 6 -68.01 -45.94 -34.31
CA VAL A 6 -67.73 -46.71 -33.10
C VAL A 6 -66.68 -47.81 -33.31
N THR A 7 -66.12 -47.93 -34.51
CA THR A 7 -65.20 -49.04 -34.89
C THR A 7 -64.03 -49.14 -33.91
N ARG A 8 -63.36 -48.02 -33.61
CA ARG A 8 -62.24 -47.97 -32.65
C ARG A 8 -62.64 -48.31 -31.20
N HIS A 9 -63.84 -47.95 -30.78
CA HIS A 9 -64.34 -48.27 -29.43
C HIS A 9 -64.64 -49.76 -29.29
N VAL A 10 -65.20 -50.38 -30.34
CA VAL A 10 -65.47 -51.82 -30.39
C VAL A 10 -64.16 -52.60 -30.39
N GLU A 11 -63.18 -52.21 -31.20
CA GLU A 11 -61.84 -52.82 -31.23
C GLU A 11 -61.16 -52.76 -29.87
N ARG A 12 -61.13 -51.58 -29.23
CA ARG A 12 -60.56 -51.40 -27.90
C ARG A 12 -61.23 -52.31 -26.86
N LEU A 13 -62.56 -52.39 -26.89
CA LEU A 13 -63.33 -53.23 -25.96
C LEU A 13 -63.13 -54.73 -26.21
N GLN A 14 -62.98 -55.15 -27.47
CA GLN A 14 -62.64 -56.54 -27.83
C GLN A 14 -61.22 -56.90 -27.35
N THR A 15 -60.24 -56.02 -27.55
CA THR A 15 -58.87 -56.24 -27.06
C THR A 15 -58.81 -56.32 -25.54
N GLN A 16 -59.50 -55.43 -24.83
CA GLN A 16 -59.60 -55.48 -23.37
C GLN A 16 -60.23 -56.80 -22.88
N ARG A 17 -61.28 -57.30 -23.55
CA ARG A 17 -61.89 -58.60 -23.23
C ARG A 17 -60.95 -59.77 -23.50
N ARG A 18 -60.15 -59.71 -24.57
CA ARG A 18 -59.14 -60.73 -24.89
C ARG A 18 -58.05 -60.76 -23.81
N ILE A 19 -57.56 -59.61 -23.37
CA ILE A 19 -56.59 -59.51 -22.26
C ILE A 19 -57.20 -60.06 -20.97
N ALA A 20 -58.43 -59.65 -20.61
CA ALA A 20 -59.11 -60.12 -19.39
C ALA A 20 -59.37 -61.64 -19.38
N ARG A 21 -59.53 -62.27 -20.56
CA ARG A 21 -59.66 -63.72 -20.73
C ARG A 21 -58.31 -64.45 -20.84
N GLY A 22 -57.19 -63.75 -20.74
CA GLY A 22 -55.84 -64.33 -20.88
C GLY A 22 -55.45 -64.71 -22.32
N LEU A 23 -56.20 -64.25 -23.32
CA LEU A 23 -55.92 -64.51 -24.75
C LEU A 23 -54.86 -63.58 -25.34
N LEU A 24 -54.54 -62.50 -24.64
CA LEU A 24 -53.46 -61.56 -24.94
C LEU A 24 -52.73 -61.21 -23.63
N PRO A 25 -51.42 -60.93 -23.67
CA PRO A 25 -50.68 -60.53 -22.49
C PRO A 25 -51.19 -59.16 -21.98
N THR A 26 -51.24 -59.01 -20.65
CA THR A 26 -51.54 -57.72 -20.02
C THR A 26 -50.36 -56.77 -20.22
N PRO A 27 -50.58 -55.48 -20.56
CA PRO A 27 -49.53 -54.46 -20.55
C PRO A 27 -48.82 -54.43 -19.19
N ARG A 28 -47.49 -54.51 -19.19
CA ARG A 28 -46.66 -54.55 -17.98
C ARG A 28 -45.56 -53.51 -18.04
N VAL A 29 -45.21 -52.99 -16.88
CA VAL A 29 -43.99 -52.19 -16.73
C VAL A 29 -42.79 -53.14 -16.66
N THR A 30 -41.76 -52.90 -17.46
CA THR A 30 -40.56 -53.76 -17.51
C THR A 30 -39.41 -53.14 -16.72
N GLY A 31 -38.77 -53.94 -15.86
CA GLY A 31 -37.58 -53.53 -15.10
C GLY A 31 -37.83 -52.76 -13.80
N ALA A 32 -39.08 -52.46 -13.44
CA ALA A 32 -39.43 -51.88 -12.16
C ALA A 32 -39.55 -52.93 -11.04
N ASP A 33 -39.23 -52.55 -9.81
CA ASP A 33 -39.40 -53.40 -8.63
C ASP A 33 -40.89 -53.78 -8.47
N PRO A 34 -41.23 -55.08 -8.31
CA PRO A 34 -42.60 -55.53 -8.08
C PRO A 34 -43.28 -54.84 -6.88
N GLU A 35 -42.53 -54.45 -5.85
CA GLU A 35 -43.08 -53.76 -4.69
C GLU A 35 -43.55 -52.34 -5.05
N LEU A 36 -42.85 -51.69 -5.98
CA LEU A 36 -43.16 -50.34 -6.50
C LEU A 36 -44.18 -50.35 -7.63
N THR A 37 -44.56 -51.54 -8.10
CA THR A 37 -45.48 -51.75 -9.22
C THR A 37 -46.85 -52.20 -8.71
N LYS A 38 -47.94 -51.68 -9.29
CA LYS A 38 -49.32 -52.09 -8.99
C LYS A 38 -50.12 -52.23 -10.27
N ARG A 39 -51.07 -53.16 -10.28
CA ARG A 39 -52.05 -53.24 -11.37
C ARG A 39 -53.02 -52.08 -11.26
N LEU A 40 -53.47 -51.55 -12.39
CA LEU A 40 -54.46 -50.46 -12.40
C LEU A 40 -55.76 -50.85 -11.70
N SER A 41 -56.13 -52.15 -11.74
CA SER A 41 -57.28 -52.69 -11.00
C SER A 41 -57.17 -52.52 -9.48
N ASP A 42 -55.96 -52.46 -8.95
CA ASP A 42 -55.68 -52.44 -7.51
C ASP A 42 -55.69 -51.02 -6.94
N LEU A 43 -55.71 -50.00 -7.82
CA LEU A 43 -55.72 -48.58 -7.48
C LEU A 43 -57.14 -47.96 -7.53
N GLY A 44 -58.17 -48.79 -7.74
CA GLY A 44 -59.59 -48.40 -7.70
C GLY A 44 -60.30 -48.51 -9.04
N THR A 45 -61.60 -48.20 -9.06
CA THR A 45 -62.45 -48.36 -10.25
C THR A 45 -62.49 -47.15 -11.17
N THR A 46 -61.99 -46.00 -10.71
CA THR A 46 -62.03 -44.70 -11.41
C THR A 46 -61.32 -44.74 -12.76
N TYR A 47 -60.30 -45.58 -12.93
CA TYR A 47 -59.45 -45.63 -14.12
C TYR A 47 -59.71 -46.86 -15.00
N ARG A 48 -60.85 -47.54 -14.84
CA ARG A 48 -61.20 -48.74 -15.62
C ARG A 48 -61.25 -48.46 -17.13
N HIS A 49 -61.52 -47.23 -17.55
CA HIS A 49 -61.56 -46.84 -18.96
C HIS A 49 -60.18 -46.83 -19.62
N LEU A 50 -59.09 -46.75 -18.84
CA LEU A 50 -57.73 -46.97 -19.35
C LEU A 50 -57.50 -48.42 -19.78
N GLY A 51 -58.28 -49.36 -19.24
CA GLY A 51 -58.16 -50.78 -19.51
C GLY A 51 -57.22 -51.52 -18.56
N PRO A 52 -56.91 -52.80 -18.84
CA PRO A 52 -55.97 -53.58 -18.05
C PRO A 52 -54.53 -53.08 -18.27
N GLY A 53 -53.75 -52.98 -17.20
CA GLY A 53 -52.40 -52.46 -17.24
C GLY A 53 -51.74 -52.37 -15.87
N GLU A 54 -50.53 -51.83 -15.83
CA GLU A 54 -49.70 -51.67 -14.63
C GLU A 54 -49.12 -50.26 -14.55
N ILE A 55 -48.83 -49.81 -13.34
CA ILE A 55 -48.12 -48.56 -13.09
C ILE A 55 -47.03 -48.81 -12.03
N ALA A 56 -45.86 -48.20 -12.22
CA ALA A 56 -44.75 -48.30 -11.29
C ALA A 56 -44.14 -46.93 -10.97
N LEU A 57 -43.67 -46.75 -9.73
CA LEU A 57 -42.82 -45.61 -9.37
C LEU A 57 -41.41 -45.83 -9.91
N VAL A 58 -40.84 -44.78 -10.50
CA VAL A 58 -39.48 -44.80 -11.06
C VAL A 58 -38.70 -43.55 -10.64
N GLY A 59 -37.37 -43.64 -10.66
CA GLY A 59 -36.48 -42.53 -10.32
C GLY A 59 -36.11 -41.60 -11.49
N GLY A 60 -36.47 -41.99 -12.71
CA GLY A 60 -36.16 -41.28 -13.96
C GLY A 60 -37.29 -40.37 -14.46
N GLU A 61 -37.51 -40.38 -15.77
CA GLU A 61 -38.61 -39.64 -16.40
C GLU A 61 -39.93 -40.41 -16.32
N SER A 62 -41.04 -39.67 -16.34
CA SER A 62 -42.37 -40.29 -16.44
C SER A 62 -42.66 -40.70 -17.86
N GLU A 63 -43.12 -41.93 -18.06
CA GLU A 63 -43.42 -42.46 -19.39
C GLU A 63 -44.76 -43.21 -19.40
N VAL A 64 -45.45 -43.14 -20.53
CA VAL A 64 -46.56 -44.03 -20.88
C VAL A 64 -46.03 -45.07 -21.86
N LEU A 65 -46.16 -46.34 -21.49
CA LEU A 65 -45.79 -47.49 -22.30
C LEU A 65 -47.05 -47.94 -23.05
N LEU A 66 -47.12 -47.64 -24.36
CA LEU A 66 -48.28 -47.93 -25.20
C LEU A 66 -48.16 -49.33 -25.80
N HIS A 67 -49.12 -50.19 -25.45
CA HIS A 67 -49.24 -51.53 -25.99
C HIS A 67 -50.33 -51.62 -27.07
N VAL A 68 -50.08 -52.47 -28.07
CA VAL A 68 -51.04 -52.85 -29.11
C VAL A 68 -51.07 -54.36 -29.23
N ASN A 69 -52.25 -54.95 -28.97
CA ASN A 69 -52.46 -56.38 -28.85
C ASN A 69 -51.52 -57.04 -27.81
N GLY A 70 -51.24 -56.33 -26.72
CA GLY A 70 -50.36 -56.79 -25.64
C GLY A 70 -48.86 -56.62 -25.89
N GLU A 71 -48.43 -56.21 -27.09
CA GLU A 71 -47.02 -55.92 -27.40
C GLU A 71 -46.71 -54.44 -27.21
N LEU A 72 -45.59 -54.12 -26.55
CA LEU A 72 -45.11 -52.74 -26.42
C LEU A 72 -44.76 -52.19 -27.80
N ARG A 73 -45.36 -51.05 -28.17
CA ARG A 73 -45.10 -50.36 -29.45
C ARG A 73 -44.32 -49.08 -29.27
N GLU A 74 -44.62 -48.30 -28.24
CA GLU A 74 -44.07 -46.96 -28.08
C GLU A 74 -43.90 -46.60 -26.60
N ARG A 75 -42.91 -45.74 -26.31
CA ARG A 75 -42.72 -45.10 -25.01
C ARG A 75 -42.84 -43.60 -25.21
N VAL A 76 -43.74 -42.98 -24.47
CA VAL A 76 -44.02 -41.55 -24.60
C VAL A 76 -43.77 -40.87 -23.26
N ALA A 77 -42.82 -39.94 -23.22
CA ALA A 77 -42.56 -39.12 -22.05
C ALA A 77 -43.76 -38.21 -21.74
N ILE A 78 -44.10 -38.08 -20.45
CA ILE A 78 -45.20 -37.24 -19.98
C ILE A 78 -44.77 -36.34 -18.81
N ASP A 79 -45.44 -35.21 -18.63
CA ASP A 79 -45.18 -34.31 -17.50
C ASP A 79 -45.96 -34.78 -16.26
N CYS A 80 -45.36 -35.69 -15.51
CA CYS A 80 -45.94 -36.28 -14.31
C CYS A 80 -44.93 -36.33 -13.17
N MET A 81 -45.36 -35.89 -11.98
CA MET A 81 -44.62 -35.97 -10.72
C MET A 81 -45.51 -36.59 -9.61
N PRO A 82 -45.00 -37.55 -8.82
CA PRO A 82 -43.68 -38.18 -8.95
C PRO A 82 -43.59 -39.05 -10.20
N ALA A 83 -42.35 -39.38 -10.57
CA ALA A 83 -42.09 -40.08 -11.82
C ALA A 83 -42.66 -41.50 -11.83
N VAL A 84 -43.37 -41.84 -12.91
CA VAL A 84 -44.05 -43.12 -13.08
C VAL A 84 -43.87 -43.68 -14.49
N GLN A 85 -43.87 -45.00 -14.59
CA GLN A 85 -44.12 -45.70 -15.85
C GLN A 85 -45.53 -46.29 -15.83
N LEU A 86 -46.34 -45.95 -16.83
CA LEU A 86 -47.73 -46.40 -16.96
C LEU A 86 -47.89 -47.25 -18.22
N ALA A 87 -48.11 -48.56 -18.06
CA ALA A 87 -48.35 -49.49 -19.15
C ALA A 87 -49.84 -49.69 -19.41
N ILE A 88 -50.30 -49.33 -20.62
CA ILE A 88 -51.71 -49.43 -21.03
C ILE A 88 -51.86 -49.93 -22.46
N GLU A 89 -53.02 -50.53 -22.75
CA GLU A 89 -53.42 -50.91 -24.10
C GLU A 89 -54.19 -49.75 -24.76
N ALA A 90 -53.55 -49.06 -25.71
CA ALA A 90 -54.08 -47.84 -26.31
C ALA A 90 -53.54 -47.63 -27.75
N ALA A 91 -53.96 -48.51 -28.66
CA ALA A 91 -53.57 -48.45 -30.07
C ALA A 91 -53.94 -47.14 -30.77
N ASP A 92 -54.99 -46.45 -30.32
CA ASP A 92 -55.44 -45.17 -30.87
C ASP A 92 -54.52 -43.99 -30.55
N LEU A 93 -53.56 -44.16 -29.64
CA LEU A 93 -52.63 -43.10 -29.21
C LEU A 93 -51.21 -43.26 -29.78
N VAL A 94 -50.93 -44.36 -30.48
CA VAL A 94 -49.59 -44.64 -31.04
C VAL A 94 -49.27 -43.63 -32.15
N GLY A 95 -48.08 -43.04 -32.08
CA GLY A 95 -47.60 -42.03 -33.02
C GLY A 95 -48.06 -40.59 -32.74
N ASP A 96 -48.78 -40.34 -31.64
CA ASP A 96 -49.25 -39.00 -31.26
C ASP A 96 -48.95 -38.68 -29.77
N ALA A 97 -47.70 -38.29 -29.50
CA ALA A 97 -47.25 -37.94 -28.15
C ALA A 97 -48.03 -36.78 -27.51
N HIS A 98 -48.49 -35.81 -28.31
CA HIS A 98 -49.30 -34.70 -27.80
C HIS A 98 -50.67 -35.18 -27.32
N GLN A 99 -51.28 -36.12 -28.04
CA GLN A 99 -52.55 -36.71 -27.64
C GLN A 99 -52.42 -37.56 -26.38
N VAL A 100 -51.28 -38.25 -26.19
CA VAL A 100 -50.97 -38.98 -24.95
C VAL A 100 -50.89 -38.03 -23.76
N GLU A 101 -50.09 -36.96 -23.81
CA GLU A 101 -49.99 -35.99 -22.71
C GLU A 101 -51.36 -35.38 -22.39
N ARG A 102 -52.11 -34.99 -23.43
CA ARG A 102 -53.42 -34.34 -23.25
C ARG A 102 -54.48 -35.26 -22.66
N ARG A 103 -54.54 -36.54 -23.07
CA ARG A 103 -55.58 -37.50 -22.64
C ARG A 103 -55.19 -38.30 -21.40
N ILE A 104 -53.94 -38.72 -21.31
CA ILE A 104 -53.45 -39.65 -20.28
C ILE A 104 -52.72 -38.90 -19.16
N GLY A 105 -52.00 -37.81 -19.47
CA GLY A 105 -51.21 -37.05 -18.48
C GLY A 105 -51.98 -36.69 -17.20
N PRO A 106 -53.19 -36.11 -17.26
CA PRO A 106 -53.99 -35.82 -16.06
C PRO A 106 -54.30 -37.04 -15.19
N GLU A 107 -54.61 -38.18 -15.82
CA GLU A 107 -54.93 -39.42 -15.11
C GLU A 107 -53.69 -40.09 -14.55
N ALA A 108 -52.58 -40.07 -15.30
CA ALA A 108 -51.28 -40.56 -14.84
C ALA A 108 -50.82 -39.82 -13.58
N ARG A 109 -51.02 -38.50 -13.50
CA ARG A 109 -50.73 -37.70 -12.30
C ARG A 109 -51.56 -38.15 -11.08
N GLN A 110 -52.86 -38.39 -11.26
CA GLN A 110 -53.70 -38.86 -10.15
C GLN A 110 -53.36 -40.30 -9.74
N LEU A 111 -53.08 -41.18 -10.71
CA LEU A 111 -52.63 -42.55 -10.47
C LEU A 111 -51.28 -42.59 -9.75
N ALA A 112 -50.35 -41.70 -10.09
CA ALA A 112 -49.06 -41.58 -9.41
C ALA A 112 -49.25 -41.28 -7.92
N LEU A 113 -50.12 -40.33 -7.56
CA LEU A 113 -50.42 -40.02 -6.16
C LEU A 113 -51.05 -41.19 -5.40
N LEU A 114 -51.95 -41.94 -6.04
CA LEU A 114 -52.55 -43.14 -5.44
C LEU A 114 -51.51 -44.25 -5.26
N LEU A 115 -50.63 -44.43 -6.25
CA LEU A 115 -49.55 -45.39 -6.20
C LEU A 115 -48.59 -45.09 -5.05
N VAL A 116 -48.16 -43.83 -4.88
CA VAL A 116 -47.33 -43.40 -3.74
C VAL A 116 -47.96 -43.78 -2.42
N ARG A 117 -49.23 -43.46 -2.21
CA ARG A 117 -49.95 -43.80 -0.97
C ARG A 117 -49.95 -45.31 -0.74
N ARG A 118 -50.18 -46.09 -1.79
CA ARG A 118 -50.21 -47.56 -1.69
C ARG A 118 -48.85 -48.16 -1.39
N VAL A 119 -47.79 -47.64 -2.00
CA VAL A 119 -46.41 -48.06 -1.77
C VAL A 119 -45.98 -47.71 -0.35
N LEU A 120 -46.24 -46.47 0.10
CA LEU A 120 -45.85 -46.02 1.45
C LEU A 120 -46.62 -46.71 2.58
N LEU A 121 -47.83 -47.21 2.31
CA LEU A 121 -48.55 -48.08 3.26
C LEU A 121 -47.89 -49.46 3.42
N ALA A 122 -47.23 -49.96 2.39
CA ALA A 122 -46.59 -51.27 2.40
C ALA A 122 -45.13 -51.20 2.87
N ARG A 123 -44.47 -50.06 2.64
CA ARG A 123 -43.03 -49.90 2.85
C ARG A 123 -42.69 -48.46 3.25
N PRO A 124 -41.93 -48.24 4.33
CA PRO A 124 -41.57 -46.89 4.76
C PRO A 124 -40.59 -46.23 3.78
N ALA A 125 -40.68 -44.89 3.66
CA ALA A 125 -39.94 -44.12 2.67
C ALA A 125 -38.41 -44.26 2.79
N ASP A 126 -37.92 -44.46 4.01
CA ASP A 126 -36.51 -44.63 4.39
C ASP A 126 -35.90 -45.97 3.94
N THR A 127 -36.70 -46.85 3.35
CA THR A 127 -36.19 -48.08 2.71
C THR A 127 -36.27 -48.01 1.20
N LEU A 128 -36.90 -46.98 0.61
CA LEU A 128 -37.01 -46.84 -0.84
C LEU A 128 -35.64 -46.54 -1.47
N PRO A 129 -35.41 -46.97 -2.73
CA PRO A 129 -34.23 -46.57 -3.49
C PRO A 129 -34.05 -45.03 -3.58
N VAL A 130 -32.80 -44.57 -3.64
CA VAL A 130 -32.43 -43.14 -3.59
C VAL A 130 -33.05 -42.34 -4.75
N ASP A 131 -33.10 -42.93 -5.93
CA ASP A 131 -33.70 -42.35 -7.13
C ASP A 131 -35.23 -42.20 -6.98
N ILE A 132 -35.91 -43.16 -6.36
CA ILE A 132 -37.33 -43.04 -5.99
C ILE A 132 -37.54 -41.93 -4.96
N ARG A 133 -36.70 -41.83 -3.92
CA ARG A 133 -36.79 -40.72 -2.95
C ARG A 133 -36.56 -39.37 -3.61
N SER A 134 -35.63 -39.29 -4.57
CA SER A 134 -35.38 -38.07 -5.35
C SER A 134 -36.63 -37.67 -6.17
N SER A 135 -37.33 -38.64 -6.75
CA SER A 135 -38.60 -38.46 -7.47
C SER A 135 -39.73 -37.96 -6.54
N LEU A 136 -39.89 -38.58 -5.36
CA LEU A 136 -40.84 -38.12 -4.34
C LEU A 136 -40.51 -36.72 -3.84
N ARG A 137 -39.23 -36.44 -3.58
CA ARG A 137 -38.75 -35.12 -3.15
C ARG A 137 -39.07 -34.03 -4.18
N ARG A 138 -38.88 -34.30 -5.48
CA ARG A 138 -39.28 -33.37 -6.55
C ARG A 138 -40.78 -33.07 -6.51
N ALA A 139 -41.61 -34.10 -6.35
CA ALA A 139 -43.06 -33.92 -6.24
C ALA A 139 -43.48 -33.10 -5.00
N ILE A 140 -42.77 -33.26 -3.88
CA ILE A 140 -42.99 -32.47 -2.65
C ILE A 140 -42.57 -31.01 -2.87
N ILE A 141 -41.39 -30.76 -3.47
CA ILE A 141 -40.91 -29.40 -3.77
C ILE A 141 -41.88 -28.69 -4.72
N ALA A 142 -42.44 -29.40 -5.71
CA ALA A 142 -43.43 -28.87 -6.63
C ALA A 142 -44.82 -28.62 -6.00
N GLY A 143 -45.03 -29.01 -4.74
CA GLY A 143 -46.32 -28.89 -4.06
C GLY A 143 -47.41 -29.84 -4.60
N VAL A 144 -47.03 -30.85 -5.40
CA VAL A 144 -47.96 -31.84 -5.96
C VAL A 144 -48.24 -32.97 -4.96
N LEU A 145 -47.29 -33.21 -4.05
CA LEU A 145 -47.34 -34.29 -3.07
C LEU A 145 -47.08 -33.75 -1.66
N GLU A 146 -47.99 -34.05 -0.72
CA GLU A 146 -47.80 -33.73 0.70
C GLU A 146 -47.56 -35.03 1.48
N LEU A 147 -46.31 -35.24 1.90
CA LEU A 147 -45.90 -36.37 2.76
C LEU A 147 -45.11 -35.81 3.94
N ARG A 148 -45.79 -35.59 5.06
CA ARG A 148 -45.19 -34.93 6.22
C ARG A 148 -44.08 -35.74 6.88
N ASP A 149 -44.29 -37.05 7.00
CA ASP A 149 -43.42 -37.95 7.79
C ASP A 149 -42.45 -38.77 6.91
N ALA A 150 -42.44 -38.55 5.59
CA ALA A 150 -41.61 -39.32 4.67
C ALA A 150 -40.17 -38.75 4.63
N GLN A 151 -39.21 -39.53 5.09
CA GLN A 151 -37.78 -39.16 5.11
C GLN A 151 -37.15 -39.23 3.71
N VAL A 152 -37.33 -38.16 2.93
CA VAL A 152 -36.89 -38.09 1.51
C VAL A 152 -35.90 -36.94 1.23
N PHE A 153 -35.61 -36.10 2.22
CA PHE A 153 -34.63 -35.03 2.11
C PHE A 153 -33.30 -35.47 2.70
N GLU A 154 -32.29 -35.62 1.84
CA GLU A 154 -30.94 -35.94 2.27
C GLU A 154 -30.27 -34.69 2.85
N THR A 155 -29.51 -34.87 3.93
CA THR A 155 -28.74 -33.82 4.59
C THR A 155 -27.25 -33.97 4.28
N LEU A 156 -26.49 -32.89 4.45
CA LEU A 156 -25.03 -32.89 4.30
C LEU A 156 -24.33 -33.93 5.20
N ALA A 157 -24.93 -34.30 6.33
CA ALA A 157 -24.43 -35.33 7.25
C ALA A 157 -24.75 -36.77 6.78
N GLY A 158 -25.38 -36.96 5.63
CA GLY A 158 -25.82 -38.26 5.11
C GLY A 158 -27.09 -38.82 5.76
N THR A 159 -27.70 -38.09 6.70
CA THR A 159 -29.00 -38.45 7.29
C THR A 159 -30.16 -38.00 6.41
N TRP A 160 -31.31 -38.65 6.55
CA TRP A 160 -32.53 -38.33 5.80
C TRP A 160 -33.58 -37.77 6.74
N ILE A 161 -34.20 -36.67 6.35
CA ILE A 161 -35.23 -35.97 7.12
C ILE A 161 -36.53 -35.84 6.34
N ASP A 162 -37.60 -35.59 7.08
CA ASP A 162 -38.95 -35.44 6.54
C ASP A 162 -39.30 -33.97 6.22
N LEU A 163 -40.49 -33.76 5.67
CA LEU A 163 -40.93 -32.41 5.29
C LEU A 163 -41.17 -31.52 6.52
N ALA A 164 -41.61 -32.10 7.64
CA ALA A 164 -41.84 -31.35 8.87
C ALA A 164 -40.52 -30.75 9.42
N ALA A 165 -39.44 -31.53 9.42
CA ALA A 165 -38.11 -31.05 9.80
C ALA A 165 -37.57 -29.97 8.85
N VAL A 166 -37.82 -30.10 7.54
CA VAL A 166 -37.49 -29.05 6.56
C VAL A 166 -38.27 -27.76 6.85
N GLN A 167 -39.57 -27.87 7.13
CA GLN A 167 -40.40 -26.71 7.48
C GLN A 167 -39.92 -26.04 8.78
N ALA A 168 -39.58 -26.83 9.80
CA ALA A 168 -39.02 -26.32 11.05
C ALA A 168 -37.70 -25.54 10.85
N GLN A 169 -36.82 -26.01 9.95
CA GLN A 169 -35.60 -25.28 9.58
C GLN A 169 -35.91 -23.94 8.90
N ARG A 170 -36.89 -23.93 7.99
CA ARG A 170 -37.35 -22.71 7.33
C ARG A 170 -37.96 -21.73 8.32
N GLU A 171 -38.75 -22.19 9.29
CA GLU A 171 -39.34 -21.34 10.32
C GLU A 171 -38.28 -20.77 11.26
N LEU A 172 -37.30 -21.58 11.66
CA LEU A 172 -36.24 -21.16 12.57
C LEU A 172 -35.28 -20.12 11.97
N PHE A 173 -34.93 -20.27 10.69
CA PHE A 173 -33.90 -19.44 10.06
C PHE A 173 -34.40 -18.53 8.93
N GLY A 174 -35.66 -18.63 8.52
CA GLY A 174 -36.26 -17.87 7.43
C GLY A 174 -35.91 -18.37 6.02
N ASN A 175 -34.91 -19.24 5.89
CA ASN A 175 -34.47 -19.82 4.62
C ASN A 175 -33.90 -21.23 4.83
N LEU A 176 -33.82 -22.01 3.75
CA LEU A 176 -33.19 -23.32 3.72
C LEU A 176 -31.80 -23.22 3.11
N TRP A 177 -30.84 -23.96 3.65
CA TRP A 177 -29.54 -24.14 3.01
C TRP A 177 -29.54 -25.41 2.19
N CYS A 178 -29.03 -25.34 0.98
CA CYS A 178 -28.84 -26.49 0.11
C CYS A 178 -27.45 -26.47 -0.53
N VAL A 179 -27.00 -27.64 -0.97
CA VAL A 179 -25.83 -27.84 -1.82
C VAL A 179 -26.14 -28.88 -2.90
N SER A 180 -25.63 -28.67 -4.11
CA SER A 180 -25.70 -29.68 -5.19
C SER A 180 -24.65 -30.78 -5.04
N THR A 181 -23.51 -30.45 -4.45
CA THR A 181 -22.42 -31.39 -4.23
C THR A 181 -21.81 -31.09 -2.87
N PRO A 182 -21.83 -32.04 -1.93
CA PRO A 182 -21.34 -31.81 -0.58
C PRO A 182 -19.83 -31.51 -0.62
N PRO A 183 -19.38 -30.32 -0.16
CA PRO A 183 -17.96 -30.03 -0.06
C PRO A 183 -17.32 -30.92 1.03
N PRO A 184 -16.07 -31.39 0.85
CA PRO A 184 -15.40 -32.21 1.85
C PRO A 184 -15.30 -31.48 3.19
N GLU A 185 -15.61 -32.17 4.29
CA GLU A 185 -15.42 -31.70 5.67
C GLU A 185 -16.07 -30.35 6.01
N THR A 186 -17.21 -30.04 5.38
CA THR A 186 -17.97 -28.83 5.70
C THR A 186 -19.21 -29.18 6.53
N THR A 187 -19.32 -28.58 7.70
CA THR A 187 -20.56 -28.53 8.50
C THR A 187 -20.93 -27.07 8.74
N PRO A 188 -22.20 -26.74 9.02
CA PRO A 188 -22.57 -25.40 9.48
C PRO A 188 -21.89 -25.06 10.82
N LEU A 189 -21.70 -23.76 11.09
CA LEU A 189 -21.18 -23.30 12.37
C LEU A 189 -22.25 -23.34 13.49
N ASP A 190 -23.52 -23.06 13.17
CA ASP A 190 -24.65 -23.27 14.09
C ASP A 190 -25.06 -24.74 14.03
N GLU A 191 -24.92 -25.48 15.13
CA GLU A 191 -25.22 -26.90 15.24
C GLU A 191 -26.70 -27.24 14.94
N ARG A 192 -27.60 -26.26 15.04
CA ARG A 192 -29.04 -26.43 14.76
C ARG A 192 -29.35 -26.29 13.27
N ARG A 193 -28.41 -25.79 12.47
CA ARG A 193 -28.59 -25.54 11.04
C ARG A 193 -28.42 -26.83 10.24
N ILE A 194 -29.43 -27.18 9.46
CA ILE A 194 -29.39 -28.33 8.55
C ILE A 194 -29.18 -27.85 7.11
N VAL A 195 -28.30 -28.55 6.38
CA VAL A 195 -28.06 -28.32 4.95
C VAL A 195 -28.58 -29.50 4.16
N LEU A 196 -29.40 -29.23 3.16
CA LEU A 196 -30.01 -30.23 2.28
C LEU A 196 -29.12 -30.51 1.07
N VAL A 197 -29.06 -31.77 0.64
CA VAL A 197 -28.40 -32.17 -0.61
C VAL A 197 -29.47 -32.21 -1.71
N LEU A 198 -29.45 -31.23 -2.60
CA LEU A 198 -30.43 -31.04 -3.67
C LEU A 198 -29.73 -30.78 -4.99
N SER A 199 -30.09 -31.52 -6.03
CA SER A 199 -29.55 -31.27 -7.37
C SER A 199 -29.92 -29.88 -7.88
N SER A 200 -29.14 -29.32 -8.81
CA SER A 200 -29.42 -28.00 -9.38
C SER A 200 -30.84 -27.88 -9.98
N GLN A 201 -31.39 -28.98 -10.50
CA GLN A 201 -32.78 -29.04 -10.98
C GLN A 201 -33.79 -28.94 -9.84
N GLN A 202 -33.55 -29.60 -8.70
CA GLN A 202 -34.40 -29.51 -7.50
C GLN A 202 -34.34 -28.11 -6.88
N GLN A 203 -33.17 -27.49 -6.85
CA GLN A 203 -33.02 -26.11 -6.40
C GLN A 203 -33.78 -25.12 -7.30
N ALA A 204 -33.66 -25.26 -8.62
CA ALA A 204 -34.41 -24.43 -9.58
C ALA A 204 -35.92 -24.60 -9.42
N LEU A 205 -36.38 -25.84 -9.21
CA LEU A 205 -37.78 -26.14 -8.93
C LEU A 205 -38.26 -25.48 -7.62
N ALA A 206 -37.48 -25.55 -6.55
CA ALA A 206 -37.82 -24.92 -5.28
C ALA A 206 -37.99 -23.39 -5.43
N THR A 207 -37.10 -22.75 -6.19
CA THR A 207 -37.18 -21.33 -6.52
C THR A 207 -38.45 -20.99 -7.32
N LEU A 208 -38.78 -21.80 -8.33
CA LEU A 208 -40.00 -21.64 -9.13
C LEU A 208 -41.27 -21.66 -8.27
N HIS A 209 -41.28 -22.50 -7.22
CA HIS A 209 -42.38 -22.63 -6.27
C HIS A 209 -42.27 -21.70 -5.05
N GLY A 210 -41.36 -20.72 -5.07
CA GLY A 210 -41.25 -19.70 -4.03
C GLY A 210 -40.73 -20.20 -2.68
N ILE A 211 -39.99 -21.32 -2.66
CA ILE A 211 -39.35 -21.83 -1.45
C ILE A 211 -38.01 -21.09 -1.26
N PRO A 212 -37.81 -20.34 -0.16
CA PRO A 212 -36.59 -19.58 0.04
C PRO A 212 -35.40 -20.51 0.32
N MET A 213 -34.54 -20.69 -0.68
CA MET A 213 -33.32 -21.48 -0.60
C MET A 213 -32.08 -20.62 -0.86
N ILE A 214 -31.00 -20.94 -0.15
CA ILE A 214 -29.66 -20.37 -0.35
C ILE A 214 -28.73 -21.52 -0.73
N GLU A 215 -28.03 -21.35 -1.85
CA GLU A 215 -26.93 -22.23 -2.21
C GLU A 215 -25.75 -21.97 -1.26
N ALA A 216 -25.51 -22.92 -0.37
CA ALA A 216 -24.73 -22.72 0.84
C ALA A 216 -23.24 -23.03 0.68
N THR A 217 -22.74 -23.36 -0.52
CA THR A 217 -21.32 -23.66 -0.74
C THR A 217 -20.39 -22.57 -0.21
N ILE A 218 -20.71 -21.29 -0.46
CA ILE A 218 -19.90 -20.15 0.03
C ILE A 218 -20.03 -20.02 1.55
N GLU A 219 -21.25 -20.10 2.08
CA GLU A 219 -21.54 -19.99 3.50
C GLU A 219 -20.79 -21.07 4.33
N LEU A 220 -20.80 -22.30 3.84
CA LEU A 220 -20.07 -23.43 4.43
C LEU A 220 -18.56 -23.25 4.40
N ALA A 221 -18.02 -22.66 3.33
CA ALA A 221 -16.60 -22.33 3.24
C ALA A 221 -16.19 -21.27 4.28
N LEU A 222 -17.05 -20.26 4.50
CA LEU A 222 -16.85 -19.25 5.54
C LEU A 222 -16.94 -19.86 6.95
N ASP A 223 -17.89 -20.76 7.18
CA ASP A 223 -18.03 -21.47 8.46
C ASP A 223 -16.83 -22.37 8.75
N ALA A 224 -16.31 -23.07 7.74
CA ALA A 224 -15.09 -23.87 7.85
C ALA A 224 -13.86 -23.00 8.16
N LYS A 225 -13.77 -21.81 7.56
CA LYS A 225 -12.73 -20.81 7.85
C LYS A 225 -12.81 -20.32 9.29
N SER A 226 -14.02 -19.98 9.75
CA SER A 226 -14.29 -19.56 11.13
C SER A 226 -13.85 -20.62 12.15
N ARG A 227 -14.19 -21.91 11.92
CA ARG A 227 -13.73 -23.02 12.77
C ARG A 227 -12.22 -23.11 12.81
N ARG A 228 -11.55 -23.10 11.65
CA ARG A 228 -10.08 -23.17 11.57
C ARG A 228 -9.41 -22.05 12.35
N ASN A 229 -9.96 -20.84 12.25
CA ASN A 229 -9.41 -19.67 12.94
C ASN A 229 -9.64 -19.76 14.45
N LYS A 230 -10.83 -20.18 14.90
CA LYS A 230 -11.12 -20.44 16.32
C LYS A 230 -10.27 -21.55 16.94
N LEU A 231 -9.75 -22.47 16.15
CA LEU A 231 -8.85 -23.54 16.61
C LEU A 231 -7.39 -23.10 16.73
N ARG A 232 -7.04 -21.86 16.36
CA ARG A 232 -5.68 -21.35 16.52
C ARG A 232 -5.27 -21.37 17.99
N PRO A 233 -4.05 -21.82 18.31
CA PRO A 233 -3.56 -21.77 19.68
C PRO A 233 -3.44 -20.31 20.15
N PRO A 234 -3.72 -20.03 21.43
CA PRO A 234 -3.46 -18.71 22.00
C PRO A 234 -1.99 -18.29 21.84
N VAL A 235 -1.76 -17.00 21.66
CA VAL A 235 -0.42 -16.42 21.59
C VAL A 235 0.26 -16.57 22.96
N PRO A 236 1.43 -17.22 23.04
CA PRO A 236 2.08 -17.50 24.32
C PRO A 236 2.67 -16.24 24.97
N THR A 237 3.13 -15.28 24.15
CA THR A 237 3.74 -14.03 24.59
C THR A 237 3.41 -12.89 23.63
N LEU A 238 3.12 -11.71 24.16
CA LEU A 238 2.94 -10.49 23.35
C LEU A 238 4.28 -9.83 22.99
N GLY A 239 5.42 -10.47 23.29
CA GLY A 239 6.74 -9.96 22.95
C GLY A 239 6.96 -9.87 21.44
N VAL A 240 7.70 -8.85 21.01
CA VAL A 240 8.19 -8.73 19.64
C VAL A 240 9.69 -8.99 19.66
N ASP A 241 10.11 -10.07 19.01
CA ASP A 241 11.52 -10.42 18.83
C ASP A 241 11.87 -10.33 17.34
N VAL A 242 12.35 -9.16 16.93
CA VAL A 242 12.73 -8.85 15.55
C VAL A 242 13.96 -7.96 15.56
N ASP A 243 14.94 -8.29 14.72
CA ASP A 243 16.13 -7.46 14.53
C ASP A 243 15.79 -6.09 13.93
N GLY A 244 16.51 -5.06 14.37
CA GLY A 244 16.34 -3.69 13.85
C GLY A 244 15.23 -2.88 14.54
N VAL A 245 14.72 -3.31 15.69
CA VAL A 245 13.93 -2.45 16.58
C VAL A 245 14.82 -1.36 17.17
N ILE A 246 14.41 -0.08 17.05
CA ILE A 246 15.17 1.08 17.54
C ILE A 246 14.59 1.70 18.81
N ALA A 247 13.31 1.46 19.08
CA ALA A 247 12.68 1.79 20.35
C ALA A 247 11.41 0.95 20.55
N LYS A 248 11.02 0.79 21.81
CA LYS A 248 9.89 -0.02 22.25
C LYS A 248 9.07 0.76 23.28
N VAL A 249 7.75 0.60 23.21
CA VAL A 249 6.79 1.04 24.23
C VAL A 249 5.88 -0.14 24.56
N ASP A 250 5.75 -0.42 25.85
CA ASP A 250 4.77 -1.39 26.36
C ASP A 250 3.40 -0.70 26.52
N LEU A 251 2.33 -1.40 26.17
CA LEU A 251 0.96 -0.98 26.45
C LEU A 251 0.53 -1.62 27.77
N ASP A 252 0.44 -0.79 28.82
CA ASP A 252 0.24 -1.23 30.21
C ASP A 252 -1.20 -1.64 30.56
N GLY A 253 -2.05 -1.89 29.57
CA GLY A 253 -3.41 -2.36 29.81
C GLY A 253 -3.45 -3.75 30.46
N ASP A 254 -4.62 -4.11 30.99
CA ASP A 254 -4.88 -5.44 31.56
C ASP A 254 -5.30 -6.46 30.49
N GLY A 255 -5.62 -6.02 29.27
CA GLY A 255 -6.17 -6.83 28.18
C GLY A 255 -7.68 -7.11 28.31
N ILE A 256 -8.34 -6.58 29.34
CA ILE A 256 -9.77 -6.80 29.65
C ILE A 256 -10.54 -5.48 29.51
N SER A 257 -10.07 -4.44 30.20
CA SER A 257 -10.63 -3.10 30.22
C SER A 257 -9.81 -2.09 29.39
N ALA A 258 -8.56 -2.42 29.10
CA ALA A 258 -7.67 -1.65 28.24
C ALA A 258 -6.75 -2.58 27.42
N PRO A 259 -6.36 -2.18 26.20
CA PRO A 259 -5.46 -2.97 25.36
C PRO A 259 -4.08 -3.09 25.98
N ARG A 260 -3.48 -4.28 25.87
CA ARG A 260 -2.13 -4.57 26.32
C ARG A 260 -1.27 -5.08 25.18
N GLY A 261 0.05 -5.03 25.34
CA GLY A 261 0.98 -5.56 24.34
C GLY A 261 2.18 -4.66 24.12
N VAL A 262 2.76 -4.72 22.92
CA VAL A 262 4.03 -4.09 22.62
C VAL A 262 3.97 -3.36 21.29
N VAL A 263 4.49 -2.14 21.27
CA VAL A 263 4.70 -1.35 20.05
C VAL A 263 6.18 -1.09 19.88
N CYS A 264 6.76 -1.60 18.80
CA CYS A 264 8.17 -1.43 18.46
C CYS A 264 8.29 -0.63 17.16
N VAL A 265 9.11 0.41 17.18
CA VAL A 265 9.46 1.17 15.98
C VAL A 265 10.71 0.59 15.37
N LEU A 266 10.69 0.43 14.06
CA LEU A 266 11.76 -0.21 13.30
C LEU A 266 12.71 0.82 12.72
N ALA A 267 13.98 0.44 12.61
CA ALA A 267 14.95 1.14 11.78
C ALA A 267 14.49 1.13 10.31
N PRO A 268 14.87 2.14 9.50
CA PRO A 268 14.48 2.20 8.09
C PRO A 268 14.88 0.97 7.26
N ASN A 269 15.98 0.30 7.59
CA ASN A 269 16.44 -0.93 6.93
C ASN A 269 15.62 -2.18 7.32
N ALA A 270 14.98 -2.17 8.49
CA ALA A 270 14.11 -3.24 8.98
C ALA A 270 12.64 -3.03 8.60
N ALA A 271 12.32 -2.02 7.78
CA ALA A 271 10.94 -1.63 7.45
C ALA A 271 10.10 -2.75 6.80
N ILE A 272 10.73 -3.74 6.17
CA ILE A 272 10.05 -4.90 5.58
C ILE A 272 9.35 -5.79 6.61
N HIS A 273 9.78 -5.74 7.88
CA HIS A 273 9.21 -6.52 8.97
C HIS A 273 7.99 -5.87 9.63
N ARG A 274 7.54 -4.70 9.14
CA ARG A 274 6.37 -4.03 9.70
C ARG A 274 5.12 -4.92 9.62
N ARG A 275 4.40 -5.04 10.72
CA ARG A 275 3.15 -5.82 10.82
C ARG A 275 2.36 -5.42 12.06
N LEU A 276 1.06 -5.67 12.05
CA LEU A 276 0.21 -5.52 13.21
C LEU A 276 -0.45 -6.86 13.52
N GLN A 277 -0.13 -7.43 14.68
CA GLN A 277 -0.79 -8.63 15.17
C GLN A 277 -1.79 -8.25 16.26
N LEU A 278 -3.06 -8.57 16.02
CA LEU A 278 -4.14 -8.33 16.98
C LEU A 278 -4.60 -9.66 17.57
N SER A 279 -5.03 -9.63 18.82
CA SER A 279 -5.60 -10.79 19.50
C SER A 279 -6.72 -10.39 20.45
N ARG A 280 -7.66 -11.31 20.68
CA ARG A 280 -8.73 -11.17 21.66
C ARG A 280 -8.51 -12.18 22.77
N ALA A 281 -8.19 -11.71 23.98
CA ALA A 281 -7.86 -12.58 25.11
C ALA A 281 -6.79 -13.63 24.73
N LEU A 282 -5.73 -13.17 24.06
CA LEU A 282 -4.63 -13.94 23.49
C LEU A 282 -5.01 -14.86 22.32
N HIS A 283 -6.26 -14.90 21.89
CA HIS A 283 -6.62 -15.63 20.68
C HIS A 283 -6.29 -14.80 19.42
N PRO A 284 -5.39 -15.26 18.53
CA PRO A 284 -4.87 -14.42 17.45
C PRO A 284 -5.83 -14.28 16.27
N PHE A 285 -5.91 -13.04 15.76
CA PHE A 285 -6.42 -12.73 14.43
C PHE A 285 -5.34 -12.97 13.35
N ASP A 286 -5.67 -12.72 12.10
CA ASP A 286 -4.67 -12.64 11.02
C ASP A 286 -3.77 -11.40 11.16
N ASP A 287 -2.58 -11.49 10.57
CA ASP A 287 -1.66 -10.35 10.51
C ASP A 287 -2.29 -9.23 9.66
N ALA A 288 -2.39 -8.05 10.27
CA ALA A 288 -2.90 -6.85 9.64
C ALA A 288 -1.73 -5.96 9.15
N PRO A 289 -1.97 -5.15 8.10
CA PRO A 289 -0.99 -4.16 7.67
C PRO A 289 -0.80 -3.09 8.76
N ASP A 290 0.45 -2.66 8.96
CA ASP A 290 0.79 -1.59 9.90
C ASP A 290 0.18 -0.24 9.43
N PRO A 291 -0.70 0.39 10.24
CA PRO A 291 -1.36 1.65 9.89
C PRO A 291 -0.50 2.89 10.19
N CYS A 292 0.69 2.74 10.78
CA CYS A 292 1.56 3.86 11.13
C CYS A 292 2.24 4.46 9.90
N ARG A 293 2.61 5.74 9.98
CA ARG A 293 3.45 6.38 8.93
C ARG A 293 4.91 5.97 9.01
N TRP A 294 5.39 5.67 10.22
CA TRP A 294 6.72 5.12 10.44
C TRP A 294 6.63 3.60 10.51
N PRO A 295 7.59 2.85 9.95
CA PRO A 295 7.60 1.39 10.04
C PRO A 295 7.52 0.91 11.49
N THR A 296 6.41 0.27 11.83
CA THR A 296 6.10 -0.19 13.17
C THR A 296 5.72 -1.66 13.11
N ILE A 297 6.18 -2.41 14.11
CA ILE A 297 5.71 -3.76 14.40
C ILE A 297 5.04 -3.74 15.76
N ALA A 298 3.82 -4.27 15.84
CA ALA A 298 3.06 -4.25 17.07
C ALA A 298 2.26 -5.53 17.29
N THR A 299 2.12 -5.89 18.56
CA THR A 299 1.29 -6.98 19.08
C THR A 299 0.33 -6.36 20.08
N ILE A 300 -0.97 -6.49 19.87
CA ILE A 300 -1.99 -5.90 20.75
C ILE A 300 -3.03 -6.97 21.11
N ASP A 301 -3.33 -7.08 22.39
CA ASP A 301 -4.37 -7.94 22.94
C ASP A 301 -5.43 -7.10 23.64
N ASP A 302 -6.69 -7.28 23.25
CA ASP A 302 -7.85 -6.66 23.91
C ASP A 302 -9.06 -7.60 23.84
N ALA A 303 -9.53 -8.09 24.99
CA ALA A 303 -10.66 -9.00 25.08
C ALA A 303 -11.98 -8.40 24.57
N ARG A 304 -12.04 -7.07 24.41
CA ARG A 304 -13.23 -6.34 23.93
C ARG A 304 -13.32 -6.29 22.41
N PHE A 305 -12.28 -6.70 21.67
CA PHE A 305 -12.37 -6.78 20.22
C PHE A 305 -13.50 -7.69 19.78
N THR A 306 -14.43 -7.17 18.98
CA THR A 306 -15.49 -7.98 18.35
C THR A 306 -14.88 -8.68 17.14
N PRO A 307 -14.78 -10.02 17.11
CA PRO A 307 -14.29 -10.74 15.94
C PRO A 307 -15.29 -10.63 14.80
N ASP A 308 -14.79 -10.54 13.57
CA ASP A 308 -15.63 -10.71 12.38
C ASP A 308 -16.20 -12.15 12.30
N ARG A 309 -17.09 -12.39 11.33
CA ARG A 309 -17.71 -13.70 11.09
C ARG A 309 -16.70 -14.85 11.05
N CYS A 310 -15.55 -14.63 10.41
CA CYS A 310 -14.55 -15.66 10.16
C CYS A 310 -13.43 -15.68 11.21
N TRP A 311 -13.47 -14.83 12.24
CA TRP A 311 -12.38 -14.65 13.19
C TRP A 311 -11.04 -14.32 12.52
N GLU A 312 -11.09 -13.64 11.36
CA GLU A 312 -9.89 -13.20 10.65
C GLU A 312 -9.40 -11.88 11.20
N ASN A 313 -10.32 -10.95 11.43
CA ASN A 313 -10.02 -9.61 11.91
C ASN A 313 -11.01 -9.21 13.01
N PRO A 314 -10.65 -8.23 13.85
CA PRO A 314 -11.66 -7.50 14.60
C PRO A 314 -12.53 -6.66 13.66
N GLU A 315 -13.80 -6.50 14.01
CA GLU A 315 -14.69 -5.51 13.41
C GLU A 315 -14.13 -4.11 13.61
N ARG A 316 -14.37 -3.22 12.64
CA ARG A 316 -13.87 -1.83 12.66
C ARG A 316 -14.75 -0.90 13.50
N ASP A 317 -15.09 -1.36 14.70
CA ASP A 317 -15.86 -0.64 15.70
C ASP A 317 -15.00 0.41 16.44
N ASP A 318 -15.58 1.05 17.46
CA ASP A 318 -14.88 2.10 18.21
C ASP A 318 -13.75 1.54 19.10
N ILE A 319 -13.82 0.26 19.50
CA ILE A 319 -12.74 -0.40 20.25
C ILE A 319 -11.53 -0.58 19.32
N TYR A 320 -11.75 -1.04 18.10
CA TYR A 320 -10.69 -1.13 17.09
C TYR A 320 -10.05 0.23 16.84
N LYS A 321 -10.86 1.28 16.58
CA LYS A 321 -10.33 2.63 16.33
C LYS A 321 -9.49 3.14 17.50
N ALA A 322 -9.97 2.98 18.74
CA ALA A 322 -9.24 3.40 19.93
C ALA A 322 -7.90 2.66 20.08
N ALA A 323 -7.84 1.37 19.74
CA ALA A 323 -6.59 0.60 19.74
C ALA A 323 -5.60 1.11 18.67
N ILE A 324 -6.08 1.45 17.47
CA ILE A 324 -5.24 2.03 16.41
C ILE A 324 -4.73 3.43 16.78
N GLU A 325 -5.56 4.27 17.41
CA GLU A 325 -5.13 5.57 17.93
C GLU A 325 -4.08 5.44 19.03
N LEU A 326 -4.23 4.44 19.92
CA LEU A 326 -3.23 4.13 20.93
C LEU A 326 -1.92 3.66 20.28
N LEU A 327 -1.98 2.78 19.27
CA LEU A 327 -0.82 2.35 18.49
C LEU A 327 -0.09 3.54 17.86
N HIS A 328 -0.80 4.49 17.25
CA HIS A 328 -0.20 5.70 16.69
C HIS A 328 0.47 6.57 17.77
N ARG A 329 -0.15 6.70 18.94
CA ARG A 329 0.44 7.44 20.07
C ARG A 329 1.70 6.75 20.59
N ALA A 330 1.65 5.45 20.85
CA ALA A 330 2.76 4.65 21.34
C ALA A 330 3.93 4.62 20.33
N SER A 331 3.66 4.49 19.02
CA SER A 331 4.69 4.59 17.98
C SER A 331 5.39 5.96 17.98
N ASN A 332 4.63 7.06 18.09
CA ASN A 332 5.21 8.40 18.20
C ASN A 332 5.97 8.64 19.51
N GLU A 333 5.54 8.02 20.60
CA GLU A 333 6.24 8.04 21.88
C GLU A 333 7.56 7.26 21.85
N ALA A 334 7.56 6.08 21.23
CA ALA A 334 8.78 5.31 21.01
C ALA A 334 9.77 6.10 20.15
N LEU A 335 9.32 6.73 19.05
CA LEU A 335 10.18 7.58 18.21
C LEU A 335 10.79 8.77 18.96
N ARG A 336 10.12 9.25 20.01
CA ARG A 336 10.62 10.36 20.84
C ARG A 336 11.77 9.95 21.76
N SER A 337 11.93 8.67 22.07
CA SER A 337 13.00 8.16 22.94
C SER A 337 14.24 7.68 22.16
N VAL A 338 14.13 7.47 20.84
CA VAL A 338 15.21 6.93 19.98
C VAL A 338 16.51 7.72 20.07
N VAL A 339 16.45 9.06 20.03
CA VAL A 339 17.64 9.92 20.09
C VAL A 339 17.50 10.91 21.24
N GLN A 340 18.40 10.80 22.21
CA GLN A 340 18.54 11.75 23.30
C GLN A 340 19.70 12.71 23.01
N PRO A 341 19.44 14.04 22.96
CA PRO A 341 20.52 15.02 22.89
C PRO A 341 21.45 14.89 24.11
N PRO A 342 22.75 15.16 23.95
CA PRO A 342 23.68 15.09 25.06
C PRO A 342 23.39 16.21 26.07
N ALA A 343 23.65 15.95 27.36
CA ALA A 343 23.30 16.88 28.45
C ALA A 343 24.02 18.23 28.37
N ASN A 344 25.16 18.29 27.67
CA ASN A 344 25.95 19.50 27.43
C ASN A 344 25.55 20.27 26.15
N ALA A 345 24.54 19.82 25.41
CA ALA A 345 24.05 20.54 24.24
C ALA A 345 23.59 21.96 24.60
N LEU A 346 24.01 22.96 23.81
CA LEU A 346 23.61 24.35 24.03
C LEU A 346 22.10 24.53 23.85
N ALA A 347 21.54 23.96 22.80
CA ALA A 347 20.11 23.82 22.58
C ALA A 347 19.86 22.58 21.72
N SER A 348 18.66 22.02 21.80
CA SER A 348 18.30 20.80 21.07
C SER A 348 16.85 20.82 20.64
N ILE A 349 16.59 20.28 19.46
CA ILE A 349 15.25 20.17 18.89
C ILE A 349 15.03 18.76 18.37
N ARG A 350 13.84 18.23 18.63
CA ARG A 350 13.43 16.94 18.07
C ARG A 350 12.97 17.13 16.64
N VAL A 351 13.40 16.24 15.75
CA VAL A 351 12.95 16.21 14.37
C VAL A 351 11.66 15.39 14.31
N ALA A 352 10.55 16.08 14.07
CA ALA A 352 9.21 15.50 13.95
C ALA A 352 8.43 16.22 12.82
N PRO A 353 7.29 15.69 12.33
CA PRO A 353 6.57 16.24 11.18
C PRO A 353 6.35 17.75 11.23
N TRP A 354 5.84 18.25 12.36
CA TRP A 354 5.57 19.68 12.58
C TRP A 354 6.83 20.56 12.66
N THR A 355 8.01 19.95 12.79
CA THR A 355 9.28 20.69 12.91
C THR A 355 9.75 21.21 11.56
N TYR A 356 9.34 20.55 10.48
CA TYR A 356 9.79 20.81 9.12
C TYR A 356 8.64 21.08 8.14
N ASP A 357 7.50 21.53 8.66
CA ASP A 357 6.31 21.88 7.88
C ASP A 357 6.57 22.88 6.75
N SER A 358 7.74 23.53 6.64
CA SER A 358 8.11 24.41 5.52
C SER A 358 8.76 23.70 4.31
N VAL A 359 9.04 22.39 4.39
CA VAL A 359 9.73 21.66 3.32
C VAL A 359 8.72 20.90 2.45
N THR A 360 8.54 21.34 1.20
CA THR A 360 7.48 20.88 0.27
C THR A 360 7.44 19.36 0.07
N LEU A 361 8.59 18.69 -0.02
CA LEU A 361 8.67 17.23 -0.18
C LEU A 361 8.31 16.47 1.12
N LEU A 362 8.49 17.09 2.28
CA LEU A 362 8.08 16.55 3.57
C LEU A 362 6.57 16.74 3.82
N ARG A 363 5.96 17.79 3.24
CA ARG A 363 4.49 17.99 3.25
C ARG A 363 3.72 16.92 2.49
N ALA A 364 4.29 16.40 1.41
CA ALA A 364 3.67 15.34 0.59
C ALA A 364 3.61 13.98 1.30
N GLY A 365 4.21 13.84 2.50
CA GLY A 365 4.17 12.61 3.30
C GLY A 365 5.03 11.46 2.78
N LEU A 366 5.74 11.66 1.67
CA LEU A 366 6.56 10.64 0.99
C LEU A 366 7.86 10.29 1.76
N ILE A 367 8.30 11.17 2.65
CA ILE A 367 9.52 11.04 3.44
C ILE A 367 9.18 11.37 4.89
N GLN A 368 9.62 10.51 5.81
CA GLN A 368 9.52 10.74 7.25
C GLN A 368 10.93 10.89 7.82
N LEU A 369 11.17 11.99 8.54
CA LEU A 369 12.40 12.23 9.28
C LEU A 369 12.10 12.22 10.78
N ARG A 370 12.92 11.52 11.56
CA ARG A 370 12.79 11.39 13.02
C ARG A 370 14.16 11.46 13.69
N GLY A 371 14.23 11.92 14.92
CA GLY A 371 15.48 11.97 15.69
C GLY A 371 15.63 13.30 16.44
N ALA A 372 16.87 13.72 16.67
CA ALA A 372 17.17 14.98 17.34
C ALA A 372 18.43 15.63 16.76
N VAL A 373 18.40 16.96 16.75
CA VAL A 373 19.51 17.82 16.32
C VAL A 373 19.77 18.83 17.43
N TRP A 374 21.03 19.14 17.68
CA TRP A 374 21.45 20.07 18.71
C TRP A 374 22.61 20.94 18.23
N ILE A 375 22.84 22.03 18.96
CA ILE A 375 23.98 22.91 18.74
C ILE A 375 25.16 22.41 19.56
N GLU A 376 26.29 22.25 18.87
CA GLU A 376 27.56 21.80 19.42
C GLU A 376 28.70 22.61 18.78
N GLY A 377 29.46 23.31 19.62
CA GLY A 377 30.57 24.16 19.19
C GLY A 377 30.15 25.43 18.42
N PRO A 378 31.14 26.19 17.89
CA PRO A 378 30.90 27.40 17.12
C PRO A 378 30.45 27.09 15.67
N PRO A 379 29.65 27.97 15.03
CA PRO A 379 29.21 27.80 13.65
C PRO A 379 30.31 28.23 12.66
N ILE A 380 31.37 27.44 12.59
CA ILE A 380 32.51 27.67 11.68
C ILE A 380 32.62 26.44 10.75
N PRO A 381 32.73 26.60 9.42
CA PRO A 381 32.77 25.49 8.47
C PRO A 381 33.80 24.40 8.80
N GLU A 382 35.02 24.79 9.19
CA GLU A 382 36.13 23.89 9.49
C GLU A 382 35.94 23.09 10.78
N LEU A 383 35.13 23.61 11.71
CA LEU A 383 34.91 23.04 13.05
C LEU A 383 33.48 22.52 13.24
N SER A 384 32.66 22.58 12.19
CA SER A 384 31.25 22.22 12.31
C SER A 384 31.08 20.73 12.45
N PRO A 385 30.34 20.27 13.47
CA PRO A 385 30.02 18.87 13.63
C PRO A 385 29.11 18.39 12.50
N GLN A 386 29.04 17.08 12.36
CA GLN A 386 28.25 16.42 11.33
C GLN A 386 26.95 15.86 11.93
N ILE A 387 25.88 15.89 11.13
CA ILE A 387 24.62 15.23 11.46
C ILE A 387 24.71 13.79 10.94
N ARG A 388 24.57 12.81 11.83
CA ARG A 388 24.44 11.41 11.45
C ARG A 388 23.06 11.15 10.86
N VAL A 389 23.00 10.53 9.69
CA VAL A 389 21.77 10.18 8.98
C VAL A 389 21.72 8.67 8.77
N ILE A 390 20.68 8.03 9.30
CA ILE A 390 20.46 6.59 9.22
C ILE A 390 19.28 6.32 8.28
N GLU A 391 19.55 5.61 7.19
CA GLU A 391 18.57 5.30 6.14
C GLU A 391 18.50 3.79 5.89
N ALA A 392 17.60 3.37 5.01
CA ALA A 392 17.50 1.95 4.64
C ALA A 392 18.78 1.42 3.98
N SER A 393 19.52 2.28 3.27
CA SER A 393 20.80 1.93 2.64
C SER A 393 22.00 1.93 3.59
N GLY A 394 21.81 2.28 4.86
CA GLY A 394 22.88 2.35 5.86
C GLY A 394 23.03 3.73 6.50
N GLU A 395 24.14 3.90 7.20
CA GLU A 395 24.50 5.13 7.92
C GLU A 395 25.42 6.02 7.08
N ARG A 396 25.21 7.33 7.17
CA ARG A 396 26.09 8.35 6.59
C ARG A 396 26.14 9.59 7.46
N THR A 397 27.06 10.48 7.15
CA THR A 397 27.13 11.80 7.78
C THR A 397 26.76 12.89 6.77
N PHE A 398 26.16 13.96 7.29
CA PHE A 398 25.78 15.14 6.54
C PHE A 398 26.38 16.38 7.22
N THR A 399 27.12 17.17 6.44
CA THR A 399 27.69 18.43 6.90
C THR A 399 26.90 19.57 6.28
N PRO A 400 26.13 20.35 7.07
CA PRO A 400 25.40 21.48 6.54
C PRO A 400 26.32 22.51 5.87
N LEU A 401 25.86 23.09 4.77
CA LEU A 401 26.64 24.11 4.07
C LEU A 401 26.87 25.32 4.99
N ARG A 402 28.07 25.92 4.85
CA ARG A 402 28.50 27.10 5.62
C ARG A 402 28.58 26.87 7.13
N GLY A 403 28.75 25.64 7.60
CA GLY A 403 29.15 25.33 8.97
C GLY A 403 28.22 25.87 10.06
N LEU A 404 27.18 25.11 10.41
CA LEU A 404 26.12 25.58 11.31
C LEU A 404 26.28 25.22 12.77
N GLY A 405 27.38 24.55 13.16
CA GLY A 405 27.53 24.05 14.52
C GLY A 405 26.42 23.04 14.91
N LEU A 406 25.84 22.33 13.94
CA LEU A 406 24.73 21.39 14.17
C LEU A 406 25.24 19.95 14.20
N ALA A 407 25.04 19.30 15.34
CA ALA A 407 25.23 17.88 15.52
C ALA A 407 23.87 17.19 15.67
N GLY A 408 23.80 15.89 15.39
CA GLY A 408 22.53 15.20 15.54
C GLY A 408 22.53 13.77 15.04
N THR A 409 21.44 13.07 15.31
CA THR A 409 21.10 11.80 14.64
C THR A 409 19.70 11.90 14.09
N ILE A 410 19.56 11.64 12.78
CA ILE A 410 18.30 11.65 12.05
C ILE A 410 18.11 10.29 11.38
N TYR A 411 16.99 9.64 11.66
CA TYR A 411 16.50 8.49 10.92
C TYR A 411 15.61 8.99 9.78
N ALA A 412 15.84 8.47 8.58
CA ALA A 412 15.04 8.78 7.40
C ALA A 412 14.38 7.53 6.83
N HIS A 413 13.06 7.57 6.74
CA HIS A 413 12.27 6.57 6.04
C HIS A 413 11.68 7.19 4.76
N ALA A 414 12.15 6.71 3.60
CA ALA A 414 11.76 7.20 2.28
C ALA A 414 11.58 6.02 1.29
N PRO A 415 10.36 5.48 1.16
CA PRO A 415 10.10 4.28 0.35
C PRO A 415 10.45 4.41 -1.13
N LYS A 416 10.45 5.63 -1.70
CA LYS A 416 10.63 5.89 -3.13
C LYS A 416 11.94 6.62 -3.46
N GLY A 417 12.91 6.63 -2.55
CA GLY A 417 14.10 7.48 -2.66
C GLY A 417 13.77 8.97 -2.49
N TRP A 418 14.80 9.81 -2.33
CA TRP A 418 14.62 11.26 -2.10
C TRP A 418 15.89 12.06 -2.41
N ASP A 419 15.73 13.35 -2.72
CA ASP A 419 16.84 14.30 -2.85
C ASP A 419 17.39 14.66 -1.47
N ARG A 420 18.28 13.79 -1.03
CA ARG A 420 18.93 13.76 0.27
C ARG A 420 19.57 15.10 0.65
N GLU A 421 20.44 15.64 -0.20
CA GLU A 421 21.27 16.80 0.13
C GLU A 421 20.42 18.08 0.22
N ALA A 422 19.56 18.33 -0.77
CA ALA A 422 18.73 19.52 -0.80
C ALA A 422 17.73 19.56 0.37
N ILE A 423 17.12 18.42 0.71
CA ILE A 423 16.17 18.33 1.82
C ILE A 423 16.86 18.47 3.17
N LEU A 424 18.00 17.79 3.39
CA LEU A 424 18.75 17.91 4.64
C LEU A 424 19.31 19.31 4.84
N GLU A 425 19.77 19.98 3.79
CA GLU A 425 20.22 21.37 3.86
C GLU A 425 19.07 22.32 4.22
N THR A 426 17.90 22.13 3.60
CA THR A 426 16.70 22.93 3.91
C THR A 426 16.23 22.69 5.35
N LEU A 427 16.29 21.44 5.82
CA LEU A 427 15.99 21.09 7.21
C LEU A 427 16.99 21.75 8.16
N ALA A 428 18.30 21.61 7.93
CA ALA A 428 19.35 22.17 8.76
C ALA A 428 19.22 23.70 8.88
N LYS A 429 18.90 24.41 7.79
CA LYS A 429 18.58 25.84 7.79
C LYS A 429 17.44 26.18 8.75
N ALA A 430 16.32 25.46 8.65
CA ALA A 430 15.14 25.69 9.48
C ALA A 430 15.39 25.35 10.96
N LEU A 431 16.08 24.24 11.24
CA LEU A 431 16.41 23.82 12.60
C LEU A 431 17.38 24.79 13.27
N HIS A 432 18.43 25.21 12.58
CA HIS A 432 19.38 26.20 13.09
C HIS A 432 18.67 27.50 13.49
N ALA A 433 17.81 28.05 12.62
CA ALA A 433 17.06 29.27 12.93
C ALA A 433 16.21 29.13 14.21
N LYS A 434 15.50 28.00 14.36
CA LYS A 434 14.66 27.73 15.55
C LYS A 434 15.51 27.60 16.82
N LEU A 435 16.61 26.86 16.76
CA LEU A 435 17.52 26.63 17.88
C LEU A 435 18.18 27.94 18.35
N VAL A 436 18.63 28.79 17.43
CA VAL A 436 19.23 30.09 17.78
C VAL A 436 18.22 31.00 18.46
N LYS A 437 16.98 31.09 17.95
CA LYS A 437 15.91 31.87 18.59
C LYS A 437 15.63 31.38 20.01
N GLU A 438 15.59 30.07 20.21
CA GLU A 438 15.43 29.48 21.56
C GLU A 438 16.59 29.86 22.48
N MET A 439 17.84 29.77 22.01
CA MET A 439 19.03 30.14 22.77
C MET A 439 19.04 31.61 23.20
N VAL A 440 18.65 32.51 22.30
CA VAL A 440 18.55 33.96 22.58
C VAL A 440 17.54 34.21 23.71
N LEU A 441 16.39 33.54 23.67
CA LEU A 441 15.32 33.69 24.67
C LEU A 441 15.69 33.06 26.02
N ALA A 442 16.35 31.90 26.02
CA ALA A 442 16.59 31.09 27.21
C ALA A 442 17.74 31.58 28.11
N ARG A 443 18.50 32.63 27.73
CA ARG A 443 19.64 33.21 28.48
C ARG A 443 20.60 32.13 29.05
N ARG A 444 21.10 31.26 28.17
CA ARG A 444 21.89 30.06 28.55
C ARG A 444 23.32 30.38 29.02
N LYS A 445 23.96 29.37 29.63
CA LYS A 445 25.23 29.46 30.40
C LYS A 445 26.45 29.95 29.62
N ASP A 446 26.50 29.77 28.30
CA ASP A 446 27.62 30.21 27.45
C ASP A 446 27.19 31.38 26.56
N ALA A 447 27.34 32.59 27.10
CA ALA A 447 26.89 33.82 26.44
C ALA A 447 27.66 34.13 25.14
N ASP A 448 28.93 33.75 25.06
CA ASP A 448 29.74 33.99 23.87
C ASP A 448 29.34 33.06 22.72
N LEU A 449 29.16 31.75 22.99
CA LEU A 449 28.66 30.84 21.94
C LEU A 449 27.25 31.19 21.47
N VAL A 450 26.36 31.63 22.36
CA VAL A 450 25.02 32.13 21.97
C VAL A 450 25.14 33.33 21.03
N THR A 451 26.02 34.27 21.36
CA THR A 451 26.27 35.48 20.56
C THR A 451 26.90 35.15 19.21
N ALA A 452 27.83 34.19 19.16
CA ALA A 452 28.43 33.70 17.94
C ALA A 452 27.40 33.06 16.99
N HIS A 453 26.52 32.21 17.53
CA HIS A 453 25.42 31.60 16.77
C HIS A 453 24.40 32.62 16.27
N ALA A 454 24.09 33.65 17.06
CA ALA A 454 23.24 34.75 16.63
C ALA A 454 23.89 35.59 15.51
N ALA A 455 25.18 35.92 15.63
CA ALA A 455 25.93 36.62 14.58
C ALA A 455 25.89 35.86 13.25
N TRP A 456 26.15 34.54 13.29
CA TRP A 456 26.12 33.69 12.10
C TRP A 456 24.72 33.57 11.51
N ALA A 457 23.69 33.43 12.35
CA ALA A 457 22.30 33.36 11.90
C ALA A 457 21.84 34.67 11.23
N LEU A 458 22.27 35.84 11.74
CA LEU A 458 22.04 37.14 11.12
C LEU A 458 22.79 37.26 9.78
N ALA A 459 24.05 36.81 9.72
CA ALA A 459 24.85 36.80 8.51
C ALA A 459 24.22 35.95 7.38
N LEU A 460 23.54 34.87 7.76
CA LEU A 460 22.84 33.98 6.84
C LEU A 460 21.38 34.38 6.58
N GLU A 461 20.93 35.51 7.11
CA GLU A 461 19.54 36.00 7.02
C GLU A 461 18.49 34.98 7.52
N ARG A 462 18.86 34.16 8.51
CA ARG A 462 17.98 33.11 9.05
C ARG A 462 17.14 33.57 10.23
N ILE A 463 17.59 34.61 10.91
CA ILE A 463 16.86 35.33 11.94
C ILE A 463 16.92 36.82 11.60
N THR A 464 15.96 37.57 12.10
CA THR A 464 15.92 39.02 11.95
C THR A 464 16.63 39.70 13.12
N PRO A 465 17.06 40.97 12.98
CA PRO A 465 17.58 41.73 14.11
C PRO A 465 16.65 41.78 15.32
N GLU A 466 15.32 41.78 15.09
CA GLU A 466 14.31 41.76 16.15
C GLU A 466 14.34 40.46 16.97
N ASP A 467 14.59 39.32 16.31
CA ASP A 467 14.75 38.03 16.98
C ASP A 467 15.97 38.00 17.93
N ALA A 468 16.97 38.85 17.68
CA ALA A 468 18.22 38.95 18.44
C ALA A 468 18.38 40.26 19.21
N LYS A 469 17.30 41.03 19.44
CA LYS A 469 17.35 42.37 20.05
C LYS A 469 17.98 42.45 21.44
N SER A 470 17.98 41.33 22.17
CA SER A 470 18.57 41.24 23.51
C SER A 470 20.08 41.00 23.52
N ILE A 471 20.69 40.77 22.36
CA ILE A 471 22.12 40.47 22.24
C ILE A 471 22.91 41.76 21.98
N LYS A 472 24.03 41.89 22.68
CA LYS A 472 25.06 42.91 22.45
C LYS A 472 26.36 42.22 22.04
N PHE A 473 27.01 42.73 21.00
CA PHE A 473 28.25 42.18 20.46
C PHE A 473 29.44 42.93 21.05
N GLU A 474 29.95 42.43 22.18
CA GLU A 474 31.03 43.03 22.97
C GLU A 474 32.37 43.12 22.23
N CYS A 475 32.55 42.33 21.18
CA CYS A 475 33.74 42.35 20.33
C CYS A 475 33.87 43.62 19.45
N PHE A 476 33.00 44.63 19.57
CA PHE A 476 33.12 45.90 18.87
C PHE A 476 33.45 47.06 19.81
N ARG A 477 34.28 47.99 19.32
CA ARG A 477 34.69 49.21 20.04
C ARG A 477 34.43 50.47 19.20
N PRO A 478 34.24 51.65 19.82
CA PRO A 478 34.39 51.94 21.26
C PRO A 478 33.23 51.46 22.15
N VAL A 479 32.08 51.13 21.57
CA VAL A 479 30.89 50.64 22.29
C VAL A 479 30.40 49.35 21.61
N PRO A 480 29.92 48.35 22.38
CA PRO A 480 29.28 47.16 21.83
C PRO A 480 28.09 47.54 20.94
N ILE A 481 27.91 46.80 19.86
CA ILE A 481 26.79 47.01 18.93
C ILE A 481 25.63 46.06 19.22
N ASP A 482 24.44 46.42 18.74
CA ASP A 482 23.28 45.54 18.74
C ASP A 482 23.15 44.72 17.44
N ALA A 483 22.14 43.86 17.41
CA ALA A 483 21.84 43.01 16.26
C ALA A 483 21.51 43.77 14.98
N ALA A 484 20.90 44.96 15.08
CA ALA A 484 20.56 45.76 13.89
C ALA A 484 21.82 46.36 13.26
N ALA A 485 22.69 46.97 14.08
CA ALA A 485 23.97 47.50 13.63
C ALA A 485 24.89 46.39 13.11
N LEU A 486 24.95 45.23 13.77
CA LEU A 486 25.72 44.09 13.26
C LEU A 486 25.18 43.62 11.90
N HIS A 487 23.87 43.46 11.75
CA HIS A 487 23.25 43.04 10.49
C HIS A 487 23.60 44.00 9.34
N THR A 488 23.55 45.31 9.56
CA THR A 488 23.98 46.31 8.57
C THR A 488 25.45 46.12 8.16
N ILE A 489 26.34 45.85 9.10
CA ILE A 489 27.76 45.60 8.81
C ILE A 489 27.94 44.31 8.02
N LEU A 490 27.26 43.23 8.40
CA LEU A 490 27.38 41.93 7.73
C LEU A 490 26.88 41.97 6.27
N MET A 491 25.83 42.76 5.99
CA MET A 491 25.23 42.91 4.66
C MET A 491 25.90 43.98 3.79
N SER A 492 26.60 44.94 4.39
CA SER A 492 27.38 45.93 3.62
C SER A 492 28.54 45.29 2.87
N ARG A 493 29.02 45.93 1.80
CA ARG A 493 30.28 45.58 1.13
C ARG A 493 31.48 46.34 1.71
N ASP A 494 31.25 47.24 2.64
CA ASP A 494 32.28 48.10 3.21
C ASP A 494 33.34 47.28 3.96
N PRO A 495 34.61 47.72 3.90
CA PRO A 495 35.67 47.10 4.67
C PRO A 495 35.47 47.35 6.17
N VAL A 496 35.85 46.36 6.98
CA VAL A 496 35.77 46.42 8.45
C VAL A 496 37.16 46.40 9.03
N THR A 497 37.48 47.41 9.83
CA THR A 497 38.78 47.48 10.53
C THR A 497 38.81 46.45 11.66
N VAL A 498 39.82 45.60 11.66
CA VAL A 498 40.05 44.59 12.71
C VAL A 498 41.29 44.97 13.51
N VAL A 499 41.17 44.96 14.84
CA VAL A 499 42.24 45.36 15.76
C VAL A 499 42.47 44.32 16.85
N ILE A 500 43.68 44.26 17.38
CA ILE A 500 43.97 43.48 18.59
C ILE A 500 43.42 44.17 19.86
N PRO A 501 43.18 43.44 20.97
CA PRO A 501 42.57 43.99 22.18
C PRO A 501 43.29 45.21 22.78
N GLU A 502 44.60 45.33 22.60
CA GLU A 502 45.44 46.42 23.14
C GLU A 502 45.53 47.64 22.20
N SER A 503 44.91 47.60 21.03
CA SER A 503 44.99 48.66 20.03
C SER A 503 44.34 49.97 20.52
N LYS A 504 45.05 51.09 20.33
CA LYS A 504 44.55 52.46 20.59
C LYS A 504 43.81 53.07 19.39
N TYR A 505 43.31 52.25 18.47
CA TYR A 505 42.59 52.74 17.30
C TYR A 505 41.35 53.54 17.74
N PRO A 506 41.23 54.82 17.33
CA PRO A 506 40.18 55.71 17.85
C PRO A 506 38.83 55.53 17.13
N GLY A 507 38.79 54.74 16.05
CA GLY A 507 37.60 54.52 15.24
C GLY A 507 36.83 53.26 15.61
N TYR A 508 35.68 53.08 14.94
CA TYR A 508 34.88 51.88 15.06
C TYR A 508 35.61 50.66 14.50
N ALA A 509 35.77 49.59 15.30
CA ALA A 509 36.52 48.41 14.90
C ALA A 509 36.01 47.13 15.56
N LEU A 510 36.19 46.01 14.86
CA LEU A 510 36.06 44.66 15.40
C LEU A 510 37.35 44.30 16.15
N VAL A 511 37.23 43.86 17.40
CA VAL A 511 38.33 43.43 18.24
C VAL A 511 38.52 41.92 18.09
N ASP A 512 39.72 41.51 17.72
CA ASP A 512 40.12 40.10 17.66
C ASP A 512 40.59 39.63 19.05
N ASP A 513 39.64 39.44 19.95
CA ASP A 513 39.87 39.05 21.35
C ASP A 513 39.94 37.52 21.58
N GLY A 514 39.88 36.73 20.51
CA GLY A 514 39.86 35.27 20.56
C GLY A 514 38.50 34.66 20.93
N SER A 515 37.48 35.47 21.23
CA SER A 515 36.11 34.99 21.46
C SER A 515 35.57 34.21 20.26
N HIS A 516 34.62 33.31 20.52
CA HIS A 516 33.91 32.60 19.46
C HIS A 516 33.16 33.59 18.57
N THR A 517 32.57 34.63 19.15
CA THR A 517 31.87 35.69 18.41
C THR A 517 32.81 36.41 17.43
N ALA A 518 33.97 36.88 17.89
CA ALA A 518 34.92 37.57 17.02
C ALA A 518 35.43 36.66 15.89
N ARG A 519 35.73 35.39 16.20
CA ARG A 519 36.18 34.40 15.20
C ARG A 519 35.12 34.15 14.12
N VAL A 520 33.86 34.00 14.50
CA VAL A 520 32.74 33.79 13.57
C VAL A 520 32.54 35.01 12.66
N ILE A 521 32.55 36.22 13.22
CA ILE A 521 32.40 37.45 12.43
C ILE A 521 33.58 37.63 11.48
N LYS A 522 34.82 37.37 11.92
CA LYS A 522 36.01 37.39 11.06
C LYS A 522 35.90 36.39 9.91
N SER A 523 35.48 35.16 10.19
CA SER A 523 35.28 34.11 9.19
C SER A 523 34.27 34.55 8.12
N TRP A 524 33.19 35.25 8.52
CA TRP A 524 32.22 35.81 7.56
C TRP A 524 32.79 36.95 6.72
N LEU A 525 33.50 37.89 7.36
CA LEU A 525 34.01 39.10 6.69
C LEU A 525 35.08 38.77 5.64
N GLY A 526 35.92 37.76 5.90
CA GLY A 526 36.96 37.32 4.96
C GLY A 526 37.81 38.49 4.43
N ASN A 527 37.79 38.68 3.10
CA ASN A 527 38.57 39.74 2.42
C ASN A 527 38.14 41.18 2.76
N ARG A 528 37.02 41.37 3.46
CA ARG A 528 36.56 42.70 3.90
C ARG A 528 37.33 43.19 5.13
N MET A 529 38.08 42.33 5.80
CA MET A 529 38.89 42.72 6.95
C MET A 529 40.07 43.60 6.52
N ARG A 530 40.29 44.72 7.21
CA ARG A 530 41.48 45.55 7.03
C ARG A 530 42.21 45.75 8.35
N ALA A 531 43.53 45.68 8.29
CA ALA A 531 44.35 46.20 9.38
C ALA A 531 44.25 47.73 9.40
N PRO A 532 44.32 48.38 10.57
CA PRO A 532 44.39 49.83 10.66
C PRO A 532 45.61 50.29 9.85
N SER A 533 45.37 51.07 8.79
CA SER A 533 46.43 51.63 7.97
C SER A 533 47.35 52.49 8.85
N GLN A 534 48.60 52.05 9.04
CA GLN A 534 49.64 52.94 9.54
C GLN A 534 49.73 54.10 8.56
N ARG A 535 49.40 55.31 9.02
CA ARG A 535 49.55 56.56 8.25
C ARG A 535 50.93 56.60 7.60
N GLN A 536 50.99 56.42 6.27
CA GLN A 536 52.13 56.89 5.50
C GLN A 536 52.05 58.42 5.40
N ARG A 537 53.17 59.08 5.70
CA ARG A 537 53.41 60.52 5.54
C ARG A 537 53.23 60.95 4.08
N PRO A 538 52.71 62.15 3.79
CA PRO A 538 52.71 62.70 2.45
C PRO A 538 54.11 63.26 2.13
N ASP A 539 54.67 62.85 1.00
CA ASP A 539 55.46 63.66 0.04
C ASP A 539 56.30 62.73 -0.84
N THR A 540 55.75 62.29 -1.98
CA THR A 540 56.57 62.05 -3.18
C THR A 540 55.74 62.26 -4.45
N VAL A 541 56.22 63.23 -5.23
CA VAL A 541 55.96 63.59 -6.63
C VAL A 541 55.22 62.54 -7.49
N GLU A 542 54.21 63.03 -8.19
CA GLU A 542 53.38 62.37 -9.20
C GLU A 542 54.23 61.71 -10.32
N PRO A 543 54.10 60.38 -10.56
CA PRO A 543 54.64 59.75 -11.76
C PRO A 543 53.70 59.98 -12.96
N PRO A 544 54.23 59.97 -14.20
CA PRO A 544 53.46 60.29 -15.40
C PRO A 544 52.34 59.27 -15.65
N PRO A 545 51.29 59.64 -16.42
CA PRO A 545 50.14 58.78 -16.65
C PRO A 545 50.59 57.44 -17.24
N PRO A 546 50.00 56.31 -16.80
CA PRO A 546 50.30 55.01 -17.38
C PRO A 546 49.96 55.04 -18.88
N PRO A 547 50.78 54.43 -19.74
CA PRO A 547 50.46 54.32 -21.16
C PRO A 547 49.10 53.61 -21.32
N PRO A 548 48.34 53.95 -22.38
CA PRO A 548 47.06 53.30 -22.63
C PRO A 548 47.27 51.78 -22.67
N VAL A 549 46.51 51.05 -21.85
CA VAL A 549 46.50 49.59 -21.87
C VAL A 549 45.99 49.18 -23.25
N VAL A 550 46.93 48.81 -24.13
CA VAL A 550 46.60 48.25 -25.43
C VAL A 550 46.03 46.86 -25.17
N SER A 551 44.70 46.74 -25.20
CA SER A 551 44.03 45.45 -25.08
C SER A 551 44.50 44.53 -26.19
N HIS A 552 45.01 43.35 -25.84
CA HIS A 552 45.46 42.37 -26.82
C HIS A 552 44.28 42.00 -27.77
N PRO A 553 44.50 41.81 -29.09
CA PRO A 553 43.42 41.52 -30.05
C PRO A 553 42.55 40.31 -29.69
N LEU A 554 43.09 39.35 -28.94
CA LEU A 554 42.40 38.15 -28.47
C LEU A 554 41.74 38.31 -27.08
N GLN A 555 41.75 39.51 -26.47
CA GLN A 555 41.18 39.72 -25.15
C GLN A 555 39.69 39.31 -25.05
N PRO A 556 38.81 39.65 -26.02
CA PRO A 556 37.40 39.23 -25.96
C PRO A 556 37.21 37.70 -25.97
N PHE A 557 38.14 36.97 -26.60
CA PHE A 557 38.14 35.51 -26.60
C PHE A 557 38.46 34.97 -25.20
N VAL A 558 39.49 35.51 -24.54
CA VAL A 558 39.86 35.09 -23.18
C VAL A 558 38.79 35.43 -22.16
N ASP A 559 38.12 36.58 -22.29
CA ASP A 559 37.04 36.95 -21.37
C ASP A 559 35.87 35.94 -21.45
N ARG A 560 35.51 35.50 -22.66
CA ARG A 560 34.49 34.46 -22.86
C ARG A 560 34.94 33.09 -22.37
N LEU A 561 36.18 32.71 -22.66
CA LEU A 561 36.77 31.46 -22.18
C LEU A 561 36.82 31.41 -20.64
N HIS A 562 37.21 32.52 -20.02
CA HIS A 562 37.27 32.67 -18.57
C HIS A 562 35.89 32.57 -17.93
N ALA A 563 34.90 33.28 -18.47
CA ALA A 563 33.51 33.17 -18.01
C ALA A 563 33.02 31.72 -18.09
N ARG A 564 33.29 31.04 -19.21
CA ARG A 564 32.89 29.65 -19.44
C ARG A 564 33.53 28.69 -18.42
N ILE A 565 34.82 28.84 -18.14
CA ILE A 565 35.53 28.00 -17.16
C ILE A 565 35.01 28.26 -15.73
N ILE A 566 34.66 29.50 -15.39
CA ILE A 566 34.04 29.84 -14.10
C ILE A 566 32.64 29.23 -13.96
N GLU A 567 31.82 29.23 -15.00
CA GLU A 567 30.50 28.58 -15.00
C GLU A 567 30.59 27.07 -14.72
N LEU A 568 31.67 26.44 -15.20
CA LEU A 568 31.96 25.03 -14.94
C LEU A 568 32.45 24.78 -13.50
N GLY A 569 32.71 25.84 -12.72
CA GLY A 569 33.10 25.79 -11.33
C GLY A 569 34.62 25.74 -11.11
N VAL A 570 35.42 26.02 -12.14
CA VAL A 570 36.89 26.03 -12.08
C VAL A 570 37.38 27.48 -11.97
N LYS A 571 38.27 27.75 -11.01
CA LYS A 571 38.83 29.09 -10.78
C LYS A 571 40.13 29.26 -11.56
N VAL A 572 40.26 30.38 -12.27
CA VAL A 572 41.50 30.80 -12.93
C VAL A 572 41.87 32.19 -12.41
N SER A 573 43.07 32.35 -11.86
CA SER A 573 43.47 33.57 -11.14
C SER A 573 43.93 34.68 -12.08
N ALA A 574 44.61 34.33 -13.18
CA ALA A 574 45.18 35.26 -14.14
C ALA A 574 45.40 34.59 -15.50
N TRP A 575 45.37 35.41 -16.56
CA TRP A 575 45.64 35.00 -17.93
C TRP A 575 46.81 35.77 -18.52
N ARG A 576 47.53 35.15 -19.45
CA ARG A 576 48.58 35.81 -20.22
C ARG A 576 48.61 35.27 -21.66
N PHE A 577 48.85 36.14 -22.63
CA PHE A 577 49.19 35.73 -23.99
C PHE A 577 50.70 35.58 -24.16
N VAL A 578 51.13 34.56 -24.89
CA VAL A 578 52.53 34.41 -25.30
C VAL A 578 52.60 34.60 -26.82
N ASP A 579 53.03 35.79 -27.22
CA ASP A 579 53.19 36.16 -28.63
C ASP A 579 54.23 35.29 -29.33
N GLY A 580 53.96 34.88 -30.58
CA GLY A 580 54.86 34.04 -31.37
C GLY A 580 54.87 32.55 -30.97
N ARG A 581 54.11 32.15 -29.93
CA ARG A 581 53.97 30.74 -29.55
C ARG A 581 52.85 30.08 -30.34
N GLU A 582 53.15 28.95 -30.98
CA GLU A 582 52.17 28.09 -31.66
C GLU A 582 51.74 26.91 -30.78
N GLU A 583 52.65 26.31 -30.00
CA GLU A 583 52.36 25.19 -29.08
C GLU A 583 53.21 25.27 -27.79
N PRO A 584 52.80 24.63 -26.67
CA PRO A 584 51.48 24.03 -26.43
C PRO A 584 50.38 25.10 -26.36
N LEU A 585 49.13 24.69 -26.63
CA LEU A 585 47.98 25.60 -26.73
C LEU A 585 47.76 26.41 -25.43
N ALA A 586 47.84 25.74 -24.29
CA ALA A 586 47.81 26.33 -22.96
C ALA A 586 48.92 25.77 -22.07
N SER A 587 49.47 26.59 -21.20
CA SER A 587 50.44 26.19 -20.16
C SER A 587 50.17 26.95 -18.88
N TYR A 588 50.35 26.30 -17.72
CA TYR A 588 50.13 26.94 -16.43
C TYR A 588 51.43 27.07 -15.65
N GLU A 589 51.82 28.30 -15.30
CA GLU A 589 53.02 28.59 -14.52
C GLU A 589 52.79 29.83 -13.63
N HIS A 590 53.31 29.81 -12.40
CA HIS A 590 53.28 30.96 -11.47
C HIS A 590 51.88 31.57 -11.28
N ASP A 591 50.86 30.74 -11.09
CA ASP A 591 49.46 31.13 -10.95
C ASP A 591 48.80 31.81 -12.17
N VAL A 592 49.45 31.74 -13.34
CA VAL A 592 48.97 32.32 -14.60
C VAL A 592 48.74 31.24 -15.65
N LEU A 593 47.54 31.19 -16.22
CA LEU A 593 47.24 30.36 -17.38
C LEU A 593 47.63 31.11 -18.65
N ALA A 594 48.67 30.63 -19.33
CA ALA A 594 49.22 31.25 -20.53
C ALA A 594 48.69 30.56 -21.79
N LEU A 595 48.22 31.36 -22.76
CA LEU A 595 47.72 30.89 -24.07
C LEU A 595 48.69 31.26 -25.19
N ALA A 596 48.84 30.33 -26.14
CA ALA A 596 49.65 30.51 -27.34
C ALA A 596 48.94 31.44 -28.36
N ALA A 597 49.38 32.70 -28.45
CA ALA A 597 48.67 33.73 -29.23
C ALA A 597 48.70 33.49 -30.74
N ASN A 598 49.69 32.73 -31.24
CA ASN A 598 49.82 32.36 -32.66
C ASN A 598 49.25 30.96 -32.95
N ASN A 599 48.63 30.29 -31.97
CA ASN A 599 48.03 28.98 -32.21
C ASN A 599 46.82 29.11 -33.16
N ARG A 600 46.85 28.32 -34.25
CA ARG A 600 45.83 28.37 -35.29
C ARG A 600 44.41 28.12 -34.76
N HIS A 601 44.24 27.25 -33.77
CA HIS A 601 42.92 26.95 -33.19
C HIS A 601 42.40 28.10 -32.33
N ILE A 602 43.26 28.79 -31.58
CA ILE A 602 42.87 29.97 -30.80
C ILE A 602 42.47 31.12 -31.73
N ILE A 603 43.28 31.40 -32.76
CA ILE A 603 42.99 32.48 -33.72
C ILE A 603 41.69 32.17 -34.48
N GLN A 604 41.51 30.94 -34.96
CA GLN A 604 40.30 30.53 -35.68
C GLN A 604 39.07 30.62 -34.79
N THR A 605 39.14 30.11 -33.56
CA THR A 605 38.01 30.15 -32.61
C THR A 605 37.67 31.59 -32.20
N ALA A 606 38.67 32.46 -32.00
CA ALA A 606 38.44 33.87 -31.72
C ALA A 606 37.78 34.61 -32.90
N ALA A 607 38.17 34.29 -34.14
CA ALA A 607 37.52 34.81 -35.34
C ALA A 607 36.08 34.29 -35.47
N ASP A 608 35.86 33.00 -35.23
CA ASP A 608 34.54 32.35 -35.29
C ASP A 608 33.58 32.89 -34.21
N LEU A 609 34.07 33.16 -33.00
CA LEU A 609 33.31 33.80 -31.91
C LEU A 609 32.96 35.25 -32.22
N SER A 610 33.84 35.96 -32.92
CA SER A 610 33.60 37.34 -33.35
C SER A 610 32.59 37.39 -34.50
N ALA A 611 32.63 36.41 -35.40
CA ALA A 611 31.67 36.22 -36.49
C ALA A 611 30.37 35.52 -36.06
N ASN A 612 30.28 35.06 -34.80
CA ASN A 612 29.15 34.33 -34.22
C ASN A 612 28.70 33.14 -35.08
N THR A 613 29.66 32.31 -35.50
CA THR A 613 29.39 31.14 -36.34
C THR A 613 28.73 30.02 -35.53
N ALA A 614 28.04 29.11 -36.22
CA ALA A 614 27.28 28.02 -35.61
C ALA A 614 28.14 27.06 -34.74
N TRP A 615 29.46 27.03 -34.94
CA TRP A 615 30.39 26.11 -34.26
C TRP A 615 31.28 26.82 -33.22
N SER A 616 31.11 28.13 -33.04
CA SER A 616 31.97 28.94 -32.17
C SER A 616 31.85 28.58 -30.69
N ALA A 617 30.69 28.11 -30.24
CA ALA A 617 30.46 27.63 -28.87
C ALA A 617 31.18 26.29 -28.61
N ASP A 618 31.03 25.31 -29.51
CA ASP A 618 31.67 24.00 -29.38
C ASP A 618 33.20 24.10 -29.43
N ALA A 619 33.73 24.98 -30.28
CA ALA A 619 35.16 25.26 -30.36
C ALA A 619 35.69 25.93 -29.08
N LEU A 620 34.92 26.84 -28.47
CA LEU A 620 35.26 27.44 -27.18
C LEU A 620 35.26 26.40 -26.06
N ASP A 621 34.28 25.50 -26.06
CA ASP A 621 34.16 24.42 -25.08
C ASP A 621 35.30 23.40 -25.20
N ALA A 622 35.75 23.09 -26.41
CA ALA A 622 36.95 22.26 -26.63
C ALA A 622 38.23 22.89 -26.07
N ILE A 623 38.41 24.22 -26.23
CA ILE A 623 39.55 24.94 -25.65
C ILE A 623 39.42 25.06 -24.13
N ALA A 624 38.20 25.23 -23.61
CA ALA A 624 37.92 25.24 -22.17
C ALA A 624 38.26 23.89 -21.52
N ALA A 625 37.85 22.79 -22.16
CA ALA A 625 38.22 21.44 -21.74
C ALA A 625 39.75 21.27 -21.65
N HIS A 626 40.48 21.66 -22.70
CA HIS A 626 41.94 21.57 -22.72
C HIS A 626 42.59 22.40 -21.59
N CYS A 627 42.10 23.61 -21.34
CA CYS A 627 42.58 24.45 -20.24
C CYS A 627 42.32 23.82 -18.87
N ILE A 628 41.15 23.19 -18.67
CA ILE A 628 40.81 22.51 -17.42
C ILE A 628 41.73 21.31 -17.18
N THR A 629 42.03 20.53 -18.23
CA THR A 629 42.99 19.41 -18.13
C THR A 629 44.40 19.91 -17.78
N VAL A 630 44.88 20.98 -18.41
CA VAL A 630 46.18 21.60 -18.08
C VAL A 630 46.20 22.05 -16.62
N LEU A 631 45.11 22.62 -16.11
CA LEU A 631 45.00 23.02 -14.72
C LEU A 631 44.90 21.81 -13.76
N ASN A 632 44.21 20.71 -14.12
CA ASN A 632 44.19 19.49 -13.29
C ASN A 632 45.61 18.91 -13.14
N VAL A 633 46.35 18.82 -14.23
CA VAL A 633 47.73 18.31 -14.20
C VAL A 633 48.65 19.22 -13.37
N ALA A 634 48.45 20.53 -13.40
CA ALA A 634 49.33 21.50 -12.75
C ALA A 634 48.93 21.86 -11.30
N LEU A 635 47.67 21.69 -10.91
CA LEU A 635 47.14 22.10 -9.61
C LEU A 635 46.49 20.93 -8.87
N ALA A 636 47.05 20.55 -7.71
CA ALA A 636 46.46 19.56 -6.82
C ALA A 636 45.06 19.94 -6.28
N ALA A 637 44.65 21.21 -6.42
CA ALA A 637 43.35 21.71 -6.02
C ALA A 637 42.22 21.39 -7.03
N ILE A 638 42.57 21.02 -8.25
CA ILE A 638 41.64 20.45 -9.22
C ILE A 638 41.86 18.93 -9.15
N THR A 639 40.77 18.19 -8.97
CA THR A 639 40.82 16.72 -8.88
C THR A 639 40.25 16.12 -10.15
N ASP A 640 40.60 14.87 -10.45
CA ASP A 640 40.01 14.12 -11.57
C ASP A 640 38.48 14.11 -11.51
N ALA A 641 37.88 14.12 -10.32
CA ALA A 641 36.44 14.21 -10.13
C ALA A 641 35.87 15.60 -10.50
N THR A 642 36.62 16.68 -10.23
CA THR A 642 36.26 18.05 -10.63
C THR A 642 36.40 18.22 -12.15
N GLU A 643 37.47 17.70 -12.74
CA GLU A 643 37.65 17.66 -14.19
C GLU A 643 36.54 16.85 -14.86
N ALA A 644 36.29 15.61 -14.43
CA ALA A 644 35.27 14.75 -15.03
C ALA A 644 33.86 15.38 -14.95
N ARG A 645 33.54 16.08 -13.86
CA ARG A 645 32.27 16.82 -13.72
C ARG A 645 32.18 18.01 -14.68
N ALA A 646 33.28 18.74 -14.88
CA ALA A 646 33.32 19.88 -15.79
C ALA A 646 33.24 19.42 -17.26
N LEU A 647 34.02 18.40 -17.64
CA LEU A 647 33.98 17.80 -18.97
C LEU A 647 32.61 17.17 -19.27
N GLY A 648 31.98 16.52 -18.28
CA GLY A 648 30.64 15.95 -18.44
C GLY A 648 29.56 16.99 -18.74
N LYS A 649 29.72 18.25 -18.31
CA LYS A 649 28.82 19.36 -18.65
C LYS A 649 29.09 19.98 -20.03
N LEU A 650 30.30 19.80 -20.56
CA LEU A 650 30.68 20.25 -21.89
C LEU A 650 30.25 19.27 -22.98
N LEU A 651 30.07 17.99 -22.62
CA LEU A 651 29.65 16.91 -23.54
C LEU A 651 28.13 16.61 -23.50
N SER A 652 27.38 17.32 -22.65
CA SER A 652 25.92 17.21 -22.48
C SER A 652 25.20 18.34 -23.19
#